data_AF-A0A7U2QVQ8-F1
#
_entry.id   AF-A0A7U2QVQ8-F1
#
_cell.length_a   1.000
_cell.length_b   1.000
_cell.length_c   1.000
_cell.angle_alpha   90.00
_cell.angle_beta   90.00
_cell.angle_gamma   90.00
#
_symmetry.space_group_name_H-M   'P 1'
#
loop_
_entity.id
_entity.type
_entity.pdbx_description
1 polymer ?
#
loop_
_entity_poly.entity_id
_entity_poly.type
_entity_poly.pdbx_seq_one_letter_code
_entity_poly.pdbx_strand_id
1 'polypeptide(L)'
;MKELYLHRAVEVQPCFNRDVLRDLSDRATTARLELEAWAEGENIHFDAARPVDRAVTVQPFGADEEDLDLQILQSATAGNLQTLREWTAKLQSSPDARERATRTFLAAINEFSDDVLAVLLESGLVDIYAEDDINERNCLHEAAISGRGFVFKSGLVAGVDISRSDVYGRLPLHYACIHGRVEMVKDLLAAGPHTVDAMDHDNFTPLIHSIVKGQLACAEQLLHNNARIDPASESDHIPLNLACQHGSLPIVEMLLERRAQLLPDAEGLYPQHMVARASQSPQLLMMLKQHGADLNQKDKLYQWTPLFHAASEGCVDCLRALLELGVDADVVDEKGLAAMYYAAWEGHLECMLLLWSHRNNSHPPQKPFDILNGLRLQEAGHLSGSHMEDATTTLESTEIVDGIPDLSLPPPIIPLRRYGHNFLDKKVFIQILFDTGNSGSIIFDQAGRHPAARLTISSKLSDLIPRTIMLPIQEDSRLISFQVDNLETFAVDFEIFPTFGSKVIAKTVALPTVFRAEISSTGSCCLPLFDPRLRSIGQLRFGFQVIKPYHGDPLEITHFATYWKATSAIDSEHNGLVTGSSLSGDHVQLFVQLTRDRIPVVYPCFTILHHGIELPICHLTYSQFQVIGVEKGVNRLDLFQHLQTRAVDDLAQAHRMLASSFLSLKEVLQHLPIGVNVNLSILYPSAAEEQALNMVSLADVNSFADAILTVVFDHARVSRDQNPEFMRSVVFTSYNPNICVALNWKQPNYPVLLCNDLGQIRDLTRGVGSLPHIDSSGRASMSIKESARIAQSNNFMGLICRSSLLNVVPALVETIKELGLVLVADTSDEVEPSGYKEALGAANAMGVAEWAYRMPDGVNGAMKANGILRFNDMIDM
;
A
#
# COMPACT_ATOMS: atom_id res chain seq x y z
N MET A 1 9.29 -23.60 14.76
CA MET A 1 10.16 -23.17 15.88
C MET A 1 11.27 -22.18 15.45
N LYS A 2 11.72 -22.17 14.18
CA LYS A 2 12.65 -21.15 13.64
C LYS A 2 12.02 -19.79 13.37
N GLU A 3 10.75 -19.73 12.96
CA GLU A 3 10.02 -18.46 12.73
C GLU A 3 9.86 -17.63 14.02
N LEU A 4 9.59 -18.29 15.15
CA LEU A 4 9.51 -17.62 16.45
C LEU A 4 10.87 -17.10 16.95
N TYR A 5 11.96 -17.69 16.45
CA TYR A 5 13.33 -17.31 16.80
C TYR A 5 13.82 -16.14 15.95
N LEU A 6 13.39 -16.03 14.69
CA LEU A 6 13.67 -14.89 13.82
C LEU A 6 12.80 -13.67 14.13
N HIS A 7 11.52 -13.87 14.46
CA HIS A 7 10.66 -12.77 14.94
C HIS A 7 11.16 -12.19 16.28
N ARG A 8 11.86 -12.99 17.09
CA ARG A 8 12.57 -12.51 18.29
C ARG A 8 13.97 -11.97 18.00
N ALA A 9 14.68 -12.47 16.98
CA ALA A 9 16.01 -11.96 16.65
C ALA A 9 15.98 -10.54 16.07
N VAL A 10 14.90 -10.17 15.35
CA VAL A 10 14.65 -8.79 14.90
C VAL A 10 14.27 -7.85 16.07
N GLU A 11 13.86 -8.41 17.22
CA GLU A 11 13.60 -7.66 18.46
C GLU A 11 14.79 -7.60 19.42
N VAL A 12 15.89 -8.32 19.16
CA VAL A 12 17.14 -8.09 19.89
C VAL A 12 17.85 -6.91 19.23
N GLN A 13 17.28 -5.71 19.40
CA GLN A 13 18.04 -4.48 19.27
C GLN A 13 19.29 -4.61 20.17
N PRO A 14 20.46 -4.10 19.75
CA PRO A 14 21.59 -4.00 20.67
C PRO A 14 21.09 -3.32 21.94
N CYS A 15 21.60 -3.76 23.09
CA CYS A 15 21.20 -3.32 24.43
C CYS A 15 21.54 -1.83 24.62
N PHE A 16 20.92 -0.94 23.87
CA PHE A 16 21.00 0.48 24.06
C PHE A 16 20.06 0.79 25.20
N ASN A 17 20.59 1.42 26.23
CA ASN A 17 19.77 1.94 27.31
C ASN A 17 18.76 2.91 26.70
N ARG A 18 17.47 2.52 26.65
CA ARG A 18 16.39 3.30 26.02
C ARG A 18 16.28 4.69 26.63
N ASP A 19 16.59 4.84 27.90
CA ASP A 19 16.61 6.14 28.56
C ASP A 19 17.77 7.02 28.06
N VAL A 20 18.93 6.42 27.79
CA VAL A 20 20.09 7.12 27.21
C VAL A 20 19.81 7.50 25.76
N LEU A 21 19.24 6.61 24.94
CA LEU A 21 18.83 6.94 23.58
C LEU A 21 17.79 8.06 23.55
N ARG A 22 16.82 8.04 24.47
CA ARG A 22 15.84 9.12 24.62
C ARG A 22 16.52 10.44 24.96
N ASP A 23 17.37 10.46 25.98
CA ASP A 23 18.09 11.67 26.41
C ASP A 23 19.00 12.22 25.29
N LEU A 24 19.75 11.36 24.60
CA LEU A 24 20.58 11.76 23.45
C LEU A 24 19.73 12.27 22.29
N SER A 25 18.62 11.60 21.97
CA SER A 25 17.70 12.03 20.92
C SER A 25 17.05 13.38 21.25
N ASP A 26 16.68 13.59 22.51
CA ASP A 26 16.08 14.85 22.96
C ASP A 26 17.10 15.99 22.95
N ARG A 27 18.35 15.73 23.39
CA ARG A 27 19.45 16.70 23.29
C ARG A 27 19.76 17.06 21.85
N ALA A 28 19.87 16.07 20.97
CA ALA A 28 20.10 16.28 19.54
C ALA A 28 18.98 17.11 18.90
N THR A 29 17.71 16.80 19.21
CA THR A 29 16.55 17.56 18.71
C THR A 29 16.60 19.01 19.19
N THR A 30 16.99 19.24 20.44
CA THR A 30 17.10 20.59 21.02
C THR A 30 18.23 21.38 20.40
N ALA A 31 19.42 20.79 20.35
CA ALA A 31 20.60 21.43 19.77
C ALA A 31 20.38 21.77 18.30
N ARG A 32 19.67 20.92 17.54
CA ARG A 32 19.32 21.21 16.14
C ARG A 32 18.41 22.44 16.03
N LEU A 33 17.39 22.54 16.87
CA LEU A 33 16.48 23.69 16.88
C LEU A 33 17.20 24.98 17.31
N GLU A 34 18.13 24.89 18.26
CA GLU A 34 18.97 26.01 18.71
C GLU A 34 19.93 26.48 17.60
N LEU A 35 20.62 25.56 16.93
CA LEU A 35 21.51 25.87 15.81
C LEU A 35 20.76 26.47 14.62
N GLU A 36 19.57 25.95 14.30
CA GLU A 36 18.68 26.55 13.28
C GLU A 36 18.18 27.94 13.70
N ALA A 37 17.97 28.20 15.00
CA ALA A 37 17.61 29.54 15.48
C ALA A 37 18.77 30.53 15.34
N TRP A 38 19.98 30.09 15.69
CA TRP A 38 21.20 30.89 15.58
C TRP A 38 21.54 31.22 14.13
N ALA A 39 21.46 30.23 13.22
CA ALA A 39 21.73 30.42 11.80
C ALA A 39 20.84 31.49 11.15
N GLU A 40 19.68 31.77 11.73
CA GLU A 40 18.71 32.74 11.23
C GLU A 40 18.67 34.05 12.03
N GLY A 41 19.59 34.24 12.99
CA GLY A 41 19.71 35.47 13.77
C GLY A 41 18.68 35.64 14.89
N GLU A 42 17.97 34.58 15.28
CA GLU A 42 17.07 34.59 16.44
C GLU A 42 17.86 34.31 17.72
N ASN A 43 18.17 35.36 18.50
CA ASN A 43 18.79 35.25 19.82
C ASN A 43 17.78 34.75 20.88
N ILE A 44 17.44 33.46 20.86
CA ILE A 44 16.57 32.84 21.87
C ILE A 44 17.41 31.91 22.74
N HIS A 45 17.61 32.29 24.01
CA HIS A 45 18.09 31.40 25.06
C HIS A 45 16.91 30.63 25.64
N PHE A 46 16.88 29.30 25.45
CA PHE A 46 15.96 28.44 26.17
C PHE A 46 16.56 28.12 27.54
N ASP A 47 15.91 28.59 28.60
CA ASP A 47 16.38 28.45 29.97
C ASP A 47 16.24 26.98 30.42
N ALA A 48 17.29 26.19 30.22
CA ALA A 48 17.43 24.87 30.82
C ALA A 48 18.11 25.03 32.18
N ALA A 49 17.33 24.91 33.25
CA ALA A 49 17.86 24.77 34.61
C ALA A 49 18.92 23.65 34.67
N ARG A 50 20.20 24.03 34.68
CA ARG A 50 21.33 23.14 34.98
C ARG A 50 21.64 23.21 36.47
N PRO A 51 21.80 22.08 37.17
CA PRO A 51 22.70 22.03 38.32
C PRO A 51 24.14 22.03 37.81
N VAL A 52 24.90 23.00 38.30
CA VAL A 52 26.33 23.21 38.06
C VAL A 52 27.11 22.03 38.61
N ASP A 53 27.95 21.39 37.79
CA ASP A 53 29.29 20.92 38.19
C ASP A 53 30.10 20.40 37.01
N ARG A 54 30.89 21.32 36.42
CA ARG A 54 32.28 21.14 35.96
C ARG A 54 32.72 22.42 35.27
N ALA A 55 33.29 23.32 36.08
CA ALA A 55 34.02 24.47 35.58
C ALA A 55 35.29 23.99 34.86
N VAL A 56 35.22 23.90 33.54
CA VAL A 56 36.38 24.16 32.69
C VAL A 56 36.32 25.64 32.37
N THR A 57 37.28 26.39 32.89
CA THR A 57 37.49 27.81 32.63
C THR A 57 37.57 28.07 31.12
N VAL A 58 36.48 28.57 30.53
CA VAL A 58 36.49 29.29 29.26
C VAL A 58 36.34 30.76 29.63
N GLN A 59 37.37 31.55 29.31
CA GLN A 59 37.31 33.00 29.44
C GLN A 59 36.30 33.56 28.43
N PRO A 60 35.51 34.59 28.77
CA PRO A 60 34.62 35.25 27.82
C PRO A 60 35.47 36.09 26.85
N PHE A 61 35.52 35.68 25.57
CA PHE A 61 36.03 36.52 24.49
C PHE A 61 35.06 37.69 24.22
N GLY A 62 35.59 38.85 23.83
CA GLY A 62 34.91 40.15 23.90
C GLY A 62 34.03 40.48 22.68
N ALA A 63 32.96 41.24 22.93
CA ALA A 63 31.94 41.66 21.95
C ALA A 63 32.45 42.53 20.78
N ASP A 64 33.65 43.11 20.87
CA ASP A 64 34.25 43.89 19.76
C ASP A 64 34.83 42.99 18.65
N GLU A 65 35.01 41.69 18.91
CA GLU A 65 35.61 40.74 17.96
C GLU A 65 34.58 40.08 17.02
N GLU A 66 33.35 39.85 17.49
CA GLU A 66 32.24 39.29 16.69
C GLU A 66 31.75 40.28 15.60
N ASP A 67 31.78 41.59 15.89
CA ASP A 67 31.42 42.65 14.93
C ASP A 67 32.39 42.70 13.72
N LEU A 68 33.65 42.28 13.93
CA LEU A 68 34.65 42.22 12.87
C LEU A 68 34.44 41.00 11.95
N ASP A 69 34.14 39.83 12.52
CA ASP A 69 33.81 38.59 11.80
C ASP A 69 32.54 38.73 10.93
N LEU A 70 31.53 39.45 11.43
CA LEU A 70 30.34 39.82 10.65
C LEU A 70 30.65 40.78 9.48
N GLN A 71 31.54 41.75 9.67
CA GLN A 71 31.97 42.65 8.59
C GLN A 71 32.84 41.93 7.53
N ILE A 72 33.60 40.90 7.93
CA ILE A 72 34.39 40.05 7.01
C ILE A 72 33.46 39.28 6.08
N LEU A 73 32.44 38.61 6.64
CA LEU A 73 31.43 37.89 5.85
C LEU A 73 30.64 38.85 4.95
N GLN A 74 30.24 40.03 5.44
CA GLN A 74 29.51 41.02 4.63
C GLN A 74 30.36 41.60 3.49
N SER A 75 31.64 41.88 3.72
CA SER A 75 32.54 42.43 2.68
C SER A 75 32.96 41.38 1.65
N ALA A 76 33.13 40.12 2.07
CA ALA A 76 33.28 38.97 1.18
C ALA A 76 32.00 38.74 0.35
N THR A 77 30.81 38.89 0.94
CA THR A 77 29.51 38.78 0.25
C THR A 77 29.33 39.89 -0.80
N ALA A 78 29.78 41.10 -0.48
CA ALA A 78 29.72 42.24 -1.39
C ALA A 78 30.77 42.17 -2.54
N GLY A 79 31.70 41.21 -2.52
CA GLY A 79 32.74 41.04 -3.55
C GLY A 79 33.76 42.18 -3.61
N ASN A 80 33.89 42.97 -2.54
CA ASN A 80 34.79 44.13 -2.52
C ASN A 80 36.23 43.71 -2.16
N LEU A 81 37.00 43.33 -3.18
CA LEU A 81 38.37 42.82 -3.06
C LEU A 81 39.34 43.84 -2.42
N GLN A 82 39.07 45.14 -2.54
CA GLN A 82 39.96 46.17 -2.01
C GLN A 82 39.82 46.30 -0.48
N THR A 83 38.58 46.29 0.03
CA THR A 83 38.33 46.24 1.48
C THR A 83 38.81 44.93 2.10
N LEU A 84 38.71 43.81 1.37
CA LEU A 84 39.20 42.52 1.83
C LEU A 84 40.74 42.53 1.99
N ARG A 85 41.48 43.12 1.03
CA ARG A 85 42.95 43.27 1.10
C ARG A 85 43.38 44.16 2.26
N GLU A 86 42.72 45.30 2.45
CA GLU A 86 42.99 46.21 3.58
C GLU A 86 42.72 45.53 4.93
N TRP A 87 41.69 44.68 4.99
CA TRP A 87 41.39 43.88 6.17
C TRP A 87 42.46 42.80 6.42
N THR A 88 42.85 42.00 5.41
CA THR A 88 43.92 40.99 5.59
C THR A 88 45.21 41.63 6.11
N ALA A 89 45.52 42.86 5.68
CA ALA A 89 46.67 43.61 6.18
C ALA A 89 46.51 44.05 7.65
N LYS A 90 45.30 44.38 8.10
CA LYS A 90 45.01 44.65 9.52
C LYS A 90 45.04 43.37 10.35
N LEU A 91 44.52 42.27 9.81
CA LEU A 91 44.45 40.99 10.50
C LEU A 91 45.85 40.46 10.84
N GLN A 92 46.86 40.73 10.01
CA GLN A 92 48.26 40.38 10.29
C GLN A 92 48.78 40.90 11.65
N SER A 93 48.18 41.95 12.21
CA SER A 93 48.54 42.49 13.53
C SER A 93 47.81 41.84 14.72
N SER A 94 46.84 40.95 14.47
CA SER A 94 46.06 40.25 15.51
C SER A 94 46.79 39.00 16.03
N PRO A 95 46.73 38.69 17.34
CA PRO A 95 47.36 37.50 17.90
C PRO A 95 46.82 36.18 17.34
N ASP A 96 45.55 36.13 16.90
CA ASP A 96 44.90 34.91 16.39
C ASP A 96 44.65 34.97 14.87
N ALA A 97 45.42 35.80 14.15
CA ALA A 97 45.24 36.05 12.72
C ALA A 97 45.17 34.78 11.87
N ARG A 98 46.02 33.79 12.18
CA ARG A 98 46.10 32.51 11.46
C ARG A 98 44.84 31.67 11.65
N GLU A 99 44.36 31.53 12.89
CA GLU A 99 43.17 30.73 13.19
C GLU A 99 41.92 31.36 12.56
N ARG A 100 41.75 32.69 12.72
CA ARG A 100 40.61 33.42 12.14
C ARG A 100 40.61 33.38 10.62
N ALA A 101 41.75 33.63 9.98
CA ALA A 101 41.87 33.56 8.52
C ALA A 101 41.56 32.16 7.99
N THR A 102 41.98 31.11 8.71
CA THR A 102 41.76 29.72 8.33
C THR A 102 40.29 29.33 8.47
N ARG A 103 39.63 29.65 9.59
CA ARG A 103 38.19 29.40 9.79
C ARG A 103 37.35 30.16 8.76
N THR A 104 37.69 31.42 8.52
CA THR A 104 37.06 32.24 7.48
C THR A 104 37.24 31.62 6.11
N PHE A 105 38.46 31.16 5.78
CA PHE A 105 38.75 30.52 4.50
C PHE A 105 37.94 29.24 4.30
N LEU A 106 37.88 28.33 5.28
CA LEU A 106 37.12 27.08 5.18
C LEU A 106 35.62 27.36 4.99
N ALA A 107 35.03 28.26 5.78
CA ALA A 107 33.64 28.69 5.60
C ALA A 107 33.41 29.35 4.23
N ALA A 108 34.41 30.07 3.74
CA ALA A 108 34.34 30.83 2.51
C ALA A 108 34.31 29.99 1.23
N ILE A 109 34.85 28.76 1.25
CA ILE A 109 34.95 27.89 0.07
C ILE A 109 33.57 27.66 -0.56
N ASN A 110 32.55 27.46 0.27
CA ASN A 110 31.20 27.16 -0.21
C ASN A 110 30.52 28.40 -0.82
N GLU A 111 30.69 29.58 -0.22
CA GLU A 111 29.87 30.76 -0.53
C GLU A 111 30.53 31.75 -1.50
N PHE A 112 31.84 31.99 -1.41
CA PHE A 112 32.47 33.14 -2.08
C PHE A 112 33.18 32.80 -3.41
N SER A 113 33.54 33.85 -4.16
CA SER A 113 34.21 33.71 -5.47
C SER A 113 35.69 33.34 -5.34
N ASP A 114 36.24 32.77 -6.42
CA ASP A 114 37.65 32.39 -6.51
C ASP A 114 38.60 33.58 -6.26
N ASP A 115 38.19 34.81 -6.61
CA ASP A 115 38.97 36.03 -6.35
C ASP A 115 39.11 36.33 -4.85
N VAL A 116 38.03 36.13 -4.08
CA VAL A 116 38.05 36.32 -2.61
C VAL A 116 38.93 35.26 -1.95
N LEU A 117 38.78 34.00 -2.38
CA LEU A 117 39.57 32.87 -1.90
C LEU A 117 41.05 33.04 -2.25
N ALA A 118 41.37 33.59 -3.42
CA ALA A 118 42.74 33.91 -3.83
C ALA A 118 43.36 34.97 -2.93
N VAL A 119 42.65 36.06 -2.61
CA VAL A 119 43.15 37.10 -1.69
C VAL A 119 43.44 36.52 -0.30
N LEU A 120 42.56 35.63 0.20
CA LEU A 120 42.78 34.97 1.49
C LEU A 120 44.03 34.06 1.46
N LEU A 121 44.23 33.26 0.41
CA LEU A 121 45.42 32.42 0.27
C LEU A 121 46.71 33.23 0.08
N GLU A 122 46.68 34.28 -0.77
CA GLU A 122 47.81 35.18 -1.02
C GLU A 122 48.26 35.95 0.23
N SER A 123 47.38 36.12 1.22
CA SER A 123 47.70 36.78 2.49
C SER A 123 48.79 36.06 3.30
N GLY A 124 49.00 34.76 3.04
CA GLY A 124 49.93 33.89 3.78
C GLY A 124 49.47 33.55 5.21
N LEU A 125 48.27 33.97 5.62
CA LEU A 125 47.71 33.70 6.95
C LEU A 125 46.91 32.39 7.01
N VAL A 126 46.42 31.89 5.88
CA VAL A 126 45.59 30.68 5.82
C VAL A 126 46.44 29.43 5.96
N ASP A 127 46.09 28.59 6.92
CA ASP A 127 46.61 27.23 7.01
C ASP A 127 45.81 26.29 6.10
N ILE A 128 46.37 25.97 4.93
CA ILE A 128 45.71 25.10 3.95
C ILE A 128 45.58 23.64 4.42
N TYR A 129 46.34 23.25 5.44
CA TYR A 129 46.31 21.90 6.02
C TYR A 129 45.31 21.76 7.17
N ALA A 130 44.65 22.85 7.57
CA ALA A 130 43.72 22.82 8.68
C ALA A 130 42.47 21.97 8.35
N GLU A 131 41.94 21.38 9.41
CA GLU A 131 40.70 20.62 9.41
C GLU A 131 39.65 21.38 10.22
N ASP A 132 38.40 21.29 9.80
CA ASP A 132 37.26 21.83 10.54
C ASP A 132 37.07 21.05 11.84
N ASP A 133 37.00 21.75 12.97
CA ASP A 133 36.93 21.13 14.31
C ASP A 133 35.65 20.32 14.54
N ILE A 134 34.60 20.55 13.74
CA ILE A 134 33.29 19.92 13.90
C ILE A 134 33.14 18.70 12.98
N ASN A 135 33.48 18.86 11.70
CA ASN A 135 33.27 17.84 10.69
C ASN A 135 34.55 17.08 10.31
N GLU A 136 35.72 17.47 10.82
CA GLU A 136 37.03 16.94 10.45
C GLU A 136 37.33 17.07 8.96
N ARG A 137 36.77 18.10 8.30
CA ARG A 137 36.94 18.33 6.86
C ARG A 137 38.07 19.30 6.59
N ASN A 138 38.96 18.90 5.68
CA ASN A 138 39.98 19.80 5.14
C ASN A 138 39.49 20.57 3.90
N CYS A 139 40.33 21.46 3.38
CA CYS A 139 39.99 22.28 2.20
C CYS A 139 39.64 21.45 0.94
N LEU A 140 40.16 20.22 0.80
CA LEU A 140 39.84 19.34 -0.33
C LEU A 140 38.42 18.77 -0.24
N HIS A 141 37.94 18.45 0.97
CA HIS A 141 36.54 18.04 1.18
C HIS A 141 35.60 19.16 0.77
N GLU A 142 35.79 20.35 1.32
CA GLU A 142 34.93 21.51 1.04
C GLU A 142 34.98 21.91 -0.44
N ALA A 143 36.17 21.84 -1.07
CA ALA A 143 36.29 22.11 -2.50
C ALA A 143 35.60 21.04 -3.36
N ALA A 144 35.59 19.77 -2.95
CA ALA A 144 34.87 18.70 -3.65
C ALA A 144 33.34 18.83 -3.52
N ILE A 145 32.85 19.25 -2.36
CA ILE A 145 31.43 19.52 -2.10
C ILE A 145 30.95 20.71 -2.95
N SER A 146 31.65 21.84 -2.86
CA SER A 146 31.30 23.08 -3.57
C SER A 146 31.63 23.05 -5.06
N GLY A 147 32.58 22.22 -5.49
CA GLY A 147 33.09 22.20 -6.86
C GLY A 147 34.11 23.32 -7.16
N ARG A 148 34.80 23.85 -6.15
CA ARG A 148 35.78 24.95 -6.30
C ARG A 148 37.13 24.45 -6.79
N GLY A 149 37.30 24.42 -8.11
CA GLY A 149 38.53 23.96 -8.76
C GLY A 149 39.80 24.71 -8.34
N PHE A 150 39.72 26.02 -8.08
CA PHE A 150 40.86 26.83 -7.65
C PHE A 150 41.44 26.38 -6.30
N VAL A 151 40.58 26.23 -5.28
CA VAL A 151 41.00 25.77 -3.95
C VAL A 151 41.46 24.32 -3.99
N PHE A 152 40.72 23.48 -4.71
CA PHE A 152 41.08 22.08 -4.89
C PHE A 152 42.49 21.91 -5.49
N LYS A 153 42.81 22.64 -6.57
CA LYS A 153 44.16 22.60 -7.17
C LYS A 153 45.23 23.15 -6.24
N SER A 154 44.93 24.23 -5.51
CA SER A 154 45.86 24.82 -4.54
C SER A 154 46.18 23.83 -3.40
N GLY A 155 45.17 23.14 -2.87
CA GLY A 155 45.33 22.12 -1.84
C GLY A 155 46.13 20.90 -2.31
N LEU A 156 45.87 20.42 -3.54
CA LEU A 156 46.64 19.31 -4.12
C LEU A 156 48.12 19.68 -4.36
N VAL A 157 48.41 20.88 -4.88
CA VAL A 157 49.79 21.35 -5.09
C VAL A 157 50.53 21.53 -3.77
N ALA A 158 49.82 21.98 -2.73
CA ALA A 158 50.38 22.06 -1.37
C ALA A 158 50.63 20.68 -0.73
N GLY A 159 50.04 19.60 -1.24
CA GLY A 159 50.19 18.26 -0.69
C GLY A 159 49.32 18.02 0.55
N VAL A 160 48.13 18.63 0.60
CA VAL A 160 47.11 18.32 1.63
C VAL A 160 46.73 16.84 1.55
N ASP A 161 46.59 16.19 2.70
CA ASP A 161 46.30 14.76 2.78
C ASP A 161 44.93 14.43 2.18
N ILE A 162 44.94 13.67 1.09
CA ILE A 162 43.76 13.17 0.37
C ILE A 162 43.15 11.91 1.02
N SER A 163 43.89 11.26 1.92
CA SER A 163 43.48 10.05 2.63
C SER A 163 42.84 10.33 3.99
N ARG A 164 42.80 11.60 4.40
CA ARG A 164 42.11 12.02 5.62
C ARG A 164 40.60 11.88 5.46
N SER A 165 39.97 11.21 6.42
CA SER A 165 38.53 11.02 6.48
C SER A 165 37.87 12.05 7.41
N ASP A 166 36.66 12.46 7.05
CA ASP A 166 35.79 13.28 7.89
C ASP A 166 35.07 12.45 8.98
N VAL A 167 34.18 13.06 9.76
CA VAL A 167 33.40 12.40 10.85
C VAL A 167 32.52 11.23 10.36
N TYR A 168 32.16 11.20 9.07
CA TYR A 168 31.40 10.11 8.47
C TYR A 168 32.31 9.03 7.89
N GLY A 169 33.63 9.16 8.03
CA GLY A 169 34.61 8.29 7.40
C GLY A 169 34.83 8.61 5.92
N ARG A 170 34.32 9.73 5.41
CA ARG A 170 34.37 10.06 3.97
C ARG A 170 35.62 10.83 3.63
N LEU A 171 36.27 10.43 2.54
CA LEU A 171 37.37 11.15 1.89
C LEU A 171 36.87 12.23 0.93
N PRO A 172 37.72 13.18 0.47
CA PRO A 172 37.38 14.12 -0.59
C PRO A 172 36.88 13.42 -1.88
N LEU A 173 37.41 12.22 -2.16
CA LEU A 173 37.01 11.41 -3.30
C LEU A 173 35.53 10.98 -3.24
N HIS A 174 35.00 10.70 -2.05
CA HIS A 174 33.59 10.36 -1.88
C HIS A 174 32.70 11.55 -2.29
N TYR A 175 33.02 12.75 -1.82
CA TYR A 175 32.26 13.96 -2.15
C TYR A 175 32.36 14.31 -3.64
N ALA A 176 33.55 14.19 -4.24
CA ALA A 176 33.72 14.38 -5.68
C ALA A 176 32.82 13.41 -6.48
N CYS A 177 32.70 12.16 -6.02
CA CYS A 177 31.82 11.16 -6.63
C CYS A 177 30.33 11.46 -6.40
N ILE A 178 29.92 11.80 -5.18
CA ILE A 178 28.54 12.15 -4.83
C ILE A 178 28.02 13.31 -5.70
N HIS A 179 28.85 14.32 -5.94
CA HIS A 179 28.49 15.54 -6.67
C HIS A 179 28.86 15.50 -8.17
N GLY A 180 29.36 14.38 -8.70
CA GLY A 180 29.65 14.25 -10.13
C GLY A 180 30.86 15.07 -10.64
N ARG A 181 31.85 15.34 -9.77
CA ARG A 181 33.02 16.19 -10.08
C ARG A 181 34.13 15.39 -10.77
N VAL A 182 33.90 14.96 -12.00
CA VAL A 182 34.77 14.03 -12.76
C VAL A 182 36.25 14.45 -12.80
N GLU A 183 36.55 15.73 -13.03
CA GLU A 183 37.94 16.20 -13.09
C GLU A 183 38.64 16.13 -11.73
N MET A 184 37.91 16.41 -10.64
CA MET A 184 38.45 16.25 -9.28
C MET A 184 38.66 14.78 -8.94
N VAL A 185 37.78 13.88 -9.40
CA VAL A 185 37.97 12.43 -9.26
C VAL A 185 39.26 11.98 -9.93
N LYS A 186 39.53 12.44 -11.16
CA LYS A 186 40.79 12.12 -11.88
C LYS A 186 42.01 12.61 -11.12
N ASP A 187 42.00 13.86 -10.66
CA ASP A 187 43.12 14.46 -9.96
C ASP A 187 43.39 13.79 -8.61
N LEU A 188 42.33 13.46 -7.84
CA LEU A 188 42.44 12.71 -6.57
C LEU A 188 42.98 11.30 -6.77
N LEU A 189 42.50 10.58 -7.79
CA LEU A 189 42.98 9.23 -8.08
C LEU A 189 44.42 9.23 -8.60
N ALA A 190 44.82 10.25 -9.35
CA ALA A 190 46.21 10.43 -9.78
C ALA A 190 47.14 10.71 -8.60
N ALA A 191 46.69 11.50 -7.61
CA ALA A 191 47.46 11.82 -6.41
C ALA A 191 47.48 10.66 -5.38
N GLY A 192 46.40 9.89 -5.27
CA GLY A 192 46.30 8.77 -4.34
C GLY A 192 45.47 7.61 -4.85
N PRO A 193 46.07 6.73 -5.69
CA PRO A 193 45.37 5.56 -6.23
C PRO A 193 44.85 4.60 -5.15
N HIS A 194 45.46 4.59 -3.96
CA HIS A 194 45.08 3.75 -2.83
C HIS A 194 43.73 4.12 -2.20
N THR A 195 43.18 5.30 -2.51
CA THR A 195 41.91 5.79 -1.94
C THR A 195 40.67 5.28 -2.68
N VAL A 196 40.85 4.62 -3.84
CA VAL A 196 39.76 4.21 -4.74
C VAL A 196 38.71 3.30 -4.07
N ASP A 197 39.14 2.46 -3.14
CA ASP A 197 38.33 1.48 -2.41
C ASP A 197 38.12 1.83 -0.94
N ALA A 198 38.43 3.07 -0.53
CA ALA A 198 38.17 3.51 0.84
C ALA A 198 36.67 3.42 1.14
N MET A 199 36.32 2.95 2.34
CA MET A 199 34.94 2.81 2.78
C MET A 199 34.64 3.85 3.86
N ASP A 200 33.48 4.49 3.76
CA ASP A 200 32.96 5.33 4.84
C ASP A 200 32.32 4.48 5.96
N HIS A 201 31.80 5.13 7.01
CA HIS A 201 31.20 4.42 8.15
C HIS A 201 29.93 3.61 7.80
N ASP A 202 29.33 3.83 6.63
CA ASP A 202 28.18 3.08 6.12
C ASP A 202 28.60 1.93 5.18
N ASN A 203 29.90 1.65 5.08
CA ASN A 203 30.54 0.72 4.14
C ASN A 203 30.38 1.14 2.65
N PHE A 204 30.16 2.42 2.35
CA PHE A 204 30.07 2.89 0.96
C PHE A 204 31.46 3.24 0.44
N THR A 205 31.81 2.70 -0.73
CA THR A 205 32.97 3.15 -1.51
C THR A 205 32.60 4.34 -2.40
N PRO A 206 33.58 5.09 -2.95
CA PRO A 206 33.33 6.10 -3.97
C PRO A 206 32.55 5.56 -5.19
N LEU A 207 32.75 4.29 -5.54
CA LEU A 207 32.01 3.63 -6.62
C LEU A 207 30.54 3.48 -6.25
N ILE A 208 30.23 3.00 -5.03
CA ILE A 208 28.85 2.88 -4.56
C ILE A 208 28.14 4.25 -4.58
N HIS A 209 28.77 5.31 -4.07
CA HIS A 209 28.20 6.66 -4.12
C HIS A 209 27.93 7.12 -5.56
N SER A 210 28.84 6.83 -6.49
CA SER A 210 28.64 7.14 -7.92
C SER A 210 27.43 6.42 -8.50
N ILE A 211 27.22 5.14 -8.13
CA ILE A 211 26.09 4.33 -8.60
C ILE A 211 24.77 4.87 -8.04
N VAL A 212 24.69 5.05 -6.72
CA VAL A 212 23.47 5.51 -6.03
C VAL A 212 23.07 6.93 -6.46
N LYS A 213 24.03 7.78 -6.80
CA LYS A 213 23.78 9.15 -7.31
C LYS A 213 23.66 9.24 -8.83
N GLY A 214 23.77 8.12 -9.57
CA GLY A 214 23.67 8.10 -11.04
C GLY A 214 24.81 8.82 -11.77
N GLN A 215 25.98 8.93 -11.15
CA GLN A 215 27.14 9.67 -11.67
C GLN A 215 27.99 8.78 -12.58
N LEU A 216 27.51 8.53 -13.80
CA LEU A 216 28.12 7.62 -14.78
C LEU A 216 29.61 7.92 -15.02
N ALA A 217 29.96 9.17 -15.31
CA ALA A 217 31.33 9.53 -15.63
C ALA A 217 32.29 9.34 -14.44
N CYS A 218 31.82 9.54 -13.20
CA CYS A 218 32.62 9.24 -12.01
C CYS A 218 32.82 7.72 -11.84
N ALA A 219 31.74 6.93 -12.00
CA ALA A 219 31.82 5.48 -11.97
C ALA A 219 32.80 4.95 -13.02
N GLU A 220 32.76 5.49 -14.24
CA GLU A 220 33.70 5.15 -15.30
C GLU A 220 35.15 5.44 -14.89
N GLN A 221 35.46 6.62 -14.33
CA GLN A 221 36.82 6.95 -13.88
C GLN A 221 37.30 6.04 -12.75
N LEU A 222 36.44 5.70 -11.80
CA LEU A 222 36.77 4.78 -10.72
C LEU A 222 37.08 3.38 -11.25
N LEU A 223 36.25 2.86 -12.16
CA LEU A 223 36.46 1.55 -12.78
C LEU A 223 37.73 1.51 -13.64
N HIS A 224 38.09 2.62 -14.31
CA HIS A 224 39.36 2.73 -15.02
C HIS A 224 40.58 2.67 -14.08
N ASN A 225 40.42 3.10 -12.83
CA ASN A 225 41.46 3.04 -11.79
C ASN A 225 41.35 1.78 -10.91
N ASN A 226 40.76 0.70 -11.44
CA ASN A 226 40.63 -0.60 -10.78
C ASN A 226 39.84 -0.58 -9.45
N ALA A 227 38.82 0.28 -9.34
CA ALA A 227 37.88 0.19 -8.23
C ALA A 227 37.29 -1.23 -8.10
N ARG A 228 37.16 -1.69 -6.86
CA ARG A 228 36.66 -3.01 -6.51
C ARG A 228 35.19 -3.14 -6.91
N ILE A 229 34.89 -4.16 -7.73
CA ILE A 229 33.54 -4.44 -8.26
C ILE A 229 32.76 -5.51 -7.49
N ASP A 230 33.45 -6.33 -6.69
CA ASP A 230 32.87 -7.40 -5.88
C ASP A 230 33.08 -7.12 -4.38
N PRO A 231 32.14 -7.50 -3.49
CA PRO A 231 32.28 -7.32 -2.06
C PRO A 231 33.46 -8.13 -1.49
N ALA A 232 34.14 -7.59 -0.46
CA ALA A 232 35.19 -8.32 0.27
C ALA A 232 34.67 -9.03 1.52
N SER A 233 33.54 -8.56 2.07
CA SER A 233 32.85 -9.09 3.24
C SER A 233 31.36 -9.27 2.95
N GLU A 234 30.66 -10.11 3.72
CA GLU A 234 29.20 -10.25 3.66
C GLU A 234 28.44 -8.96 4.06
N SER A 235 29.12 -8.06 4.78
CA SER A 235 28.62 -6.74 5.17
C SER A 235 28.77 -5.66 4.11
N ASP A 236 29.50 -5.94 3.02
CA ASP A 236 29.79 -4.97 1.97
C ASP A 236 28.63 -4.93 0.96
N HIS A 237 28.37 -3.74 0.42
CA HIS A 237 27.41 -3.58 -0.65
C HIS A 237 27.91 -4.23 -1.94
N ILE A 238 26.98 -4.77 -2.74
CA ILE A 238 27.27 -5.37 -4.04
C ILE A 238 27.03 -4.31 -5.12
N PRO A 239 28.07 -3.75 -5.77
CA PRO A 239 27.92 -2.68 -6.76
C PRO A 239 26.94 -3.03 -7.89
N LEU A 240 26.98 -4.27 -8.38
CA LEU A 240 26.11 -4.73 -9.45
C LEU A 240 24.63 -4.73 -9.04
N ASN A 241 24.29 -5.20 -7.84
CA ASN A 241 22.90 -5.21 -7.34
C ASN A 241 22.36 -3.78 -7.21
N LEU A 242 23.16 -2.86 -6.66
CA LEU A 242 22.77 -1.45 -6.55
C LEU A 242 22.61 -0.78 -7.91
N ALA A 243 23.48 -1.08 -8.88
CA ALA A 243 23.36 -0.56 -10.23
C ALA A 243 22.08 -1.07 -10.93
N CYS A 244 21.73 -2.34 -10.70
CA CYS A 244 20.47 -2.94 -11.16
C CYS A 244 19.24 -2.33 -10.47
N GLN A 245 19.31 -2.07 -9.16
CA GLN A 245 18.22 -1.44 -8.40
C GLN A 245 17.96 0.00 -8.85
N HIS A 246 19.02 0.77 -9.13
CA HIS A 246 18.92 2.16 -9.58
C HIS A 246 18.76 2.33 -11.10
N GLY A 247 18.73 1.23 -11.87
CA GLY A 247 18.40 1.26 -13.30
C GLY A 247 19.50 1.78 -14.24
N SER A 248 20.75 1.85 -13.79
CA SER A 248 21.82 2.46 -14.60
C SER A 248 22.40 1.48 -15.61
N LEU A 249 21.77 1.39 -16.79
CA LEU A 249 22.19 0.52 -17.90
C LEU A 249 23.70 0.59 -18.21
N PRO A 250 24.31 1.77 -18.41
CA PRO A 250 25.73 1.83 -18.79
C PRO A 250 26.66 1.40 -17.66
N ILE A 251 26.29 1.64 -16.40
CA ILE A 251 27.08 1.18 -15.25
C ILE A 251 27.01 -0.34 -15.14
N VAL A 252 25.82 -0.93 -15.28
CA VAL A 252 25.64 -2.38 -15.25
C VAL A 252 26.47 -3.03 -16.37
N GLU A 253 26.45 -2.47 -17.59
CA GLU A 253 27.27 -2.93 -18.71
C GLU A 253 28.77 -2.92 -18.35
N MET A 254 29.29 -1.79 -17.87
CA MET A 254 30.70 -1.69 -17.46
C MET A 254 31.10 -2.69 -16.37
N LEU A 255 30.24 -2.94 -15.38
CA LEU A 255 30.49 -3.90 -14.31
C LEU A 255 30.52 -5.34 -14.85
N LEU A 256 29.56 -5.69 -15.73
CA LEU A 256 29.45 -7.01 -16.32
C LEU A 256 30.58 -7.30 -17.33
N GLU A 257 31.03 -6.32 -18.11
CA GLU A 257 32.21 -6.44 -18.98
C GLU A 257 33.49 -6.73 -18.18
N ARG A 258 33.57 -6.21 -16.95
CA ARG A 258 34.65 -6.48 -15.99
C ARG A 258 34.46 -7.77 -15.19
N ARG A 259 33.46 -8.59 -15.55
CA ARG A 259 33.13 -9.89 -14.95
C ARG A 259 32.73 -9.80 -13.47
N ALA A 260 31.98 -8.76 -13.09
CA ALA A 260 31.35 -8.68 -11.78
C ALA A 260 30.52 -9.95 -11.49
N GLN A 261 30.57 -10.44 -10.25
CA GLN A 261 29.89 -11.66 -9.86
C GLN A 261 28.39 -11.41 -9.62
N LEU A 262 27.57 -12.40 -10.00
CA LEU A 262 26.12 -12.39 -9.78
C LEU A 262 25.81 -12.90 -8.36
N LEU A 263 26.06 -12.05 -7.37
CA LEU A 263 25.91 -12.40 -5.96
C LEU A 263 24.54 -11.99 -5.39
N PRO A 264 23.97 -12.78 -4.47
CA PRO A 264 22.79 -12.39 -3.73
C PRO A 264 23.14 -11.39 -2.64
N ASP A 265 22.26 -10.43 -2.38
CA ASP A 265 22.37 -9.51 -1.25
C ASP A 265 21.98 -10.18 0.10
N ALA A 266 21.92 -9.36 1.16
CA ALA A 266 21.54 -9.81 2.50
C ALA A 266 20.08 -10.33 2.58
N GLU A 267 19.19 -9.87 1.70
CA GLU A 267 17.82 -10.37 1.56
C GLU A 267 17.74 -11.64 0.70
N GLY A 268 18.87 -12.09 0.14
CA GLY A 268 18.95 -13.28 -0.70
C GLY A 268 18.62 -13.03 -2.17
N LEU A 269 18.53 -11.77 -2.59
CA LEU A 269 18.12 -11.34 -3.92
C LEU A 269 19.34 -11.14 -4.83
N TYR A 270 19.29 -11.79 -5.99
CA TYR A 270 20.29 -11.64 -7.07
C TYR A 270 19.99 -10.42 -7.96
N PRO A 271 20.93 -9.94 -8.80
CA PRO A 271 20.72 -8.75 -9.64
C PRO A 271 19.43 -8.79 -10.47
N GLN A 272 19.08 -9.95 -11.04
CA GLN A 272 17.87 -10.15 -11.84
C GLN A 272 16.57 -9.99 -11.04
N HIS A 273 16.58 -10.31 -9.74
CA HIS A 273 15.43 -10.06 -8.86
C HIS A 273 15.30 -8.57 -8.56
N MET A 274 16.42 -7.86 -8.36
CA MET A 274 16.41 -6.42 -8.12
C MET A 274 15.82 -5.65 -9.30
N VAL A 275 16.18 -6.02 -10.53
CA VAL A 275 15.61 -5.40 -11.74
C VAL A 275 14.09 -5.58 -11.78
N ALA A 276 13.62 -6.80 -11.51
CA ALA A 276 12.19 -7.12 -11.50
C ALA A 276 11.42 -6.42 -10.37
N ARG A 277 11.99 -6.34 -9.17
CA ARG A 277 11.38 -5.70 -7.99
C ARG A 277 11.38 -4.18 -8.08
N ALA A 278 12.49 -3.57 -8.49
CA ALA A 278 12.64 -2.11 -8.55
C ALA A 278 11.98 -1.47 -9.79
N SER A 279 11.25 -2.25 -10.59
CA SER A 279 10.58 -1.81 -11.83
C SER A 279 11.49 -1.06 -12.81
N GLN A 280 12.70 -1.58 -13.02
CA GLN A 280 13.71 -0.95 -13.87
C GLN A 280 13.59 -1.40 -15.34
N SER A 281 14.47 -0.88 -16.20
CA SER A 281 14.43 -1.18 -17.64
C SER A 281 14.55 -2.70 -17.91
N PRO A 282 13.66 -3.29 -18.73
CA PRO A 282 13.72 -4.72 -19.09
C PRO A 282 15.02 -5.09 -19.84
N GLN A 283 15.70 -4.11 -20.44
CA GLN A 283 16.99 -4.32 -21.10
C GLN A 283 18.07 -4.84 -20.14
N LEU A 284 17.97 -4.50 -18.84
CA LEU A 284 18.88 -5.02 -17.81
C LEU A 284 18.76 -6.54 -17.67
N LEU A 285 17.56 -7.11 -17.79
CA LEU A 285 17.35 -8.55 -17.74
C LEU A 285 18.01 -9.26 -18.93
N MET A 286 17.91 -8.67 -20.12
CA MET A 286 18.58 -9.19 -21.33
C MET A 286 20.10 -9.17 -21.16
N MET A 287 20.65 -8.06 -20.65
CA MET A 287 22.07 -7.89 -20.41
C MET A 287 22.58 -8.88 -19.36
N LEU A 288 21.90 -8.99 -18.22
CA LEU A 288 22.24 -9.97 -17.17
C LEU A 288 22.24 -11.40 -17.73
N LYS A 289 21.23 -11.77 -18.54
CA LYS A 289 21.17 -13.09 -19.18
C LYS A 289 22.35 -13.34 -20.13
N GLN A 290 22.72 -12.34 -20.93
CA GLN A 290 23.89 -12.43 -21.84
C GLN A 290 25.20 -12.67 -21.08
N HIS A 291 25.30 -12.17 -19.84
CA HIS A 291 26.44 -12.38 -18.94
C HIS A 291 26.26 -13.57 -17.98
N GLY A 292 25.31 -14.47 -18.25
CA GLY A 292 25.19 -15.76 -17.56
C GLY A 292 24.25 -15.78 -16.36
N ALA A 293 23.42 -14.76 -16.15
CA ALA A 293 22.39 -14.81 -15.12
C ALA A 293 21.29 -15.82 -15.44
N ASP A 294 20.97 -16.67 -14.47
CA ASP A 294 19.82 -17.56 -14.54
C ASP A 294 18.55 -16.80 -14.12
N LEU A 295 17.67 -16.54 -15.09
CA LEU A 295 16.41 -15.84 -14.87
C LEU A 295 15.33 -16.73 -14.20
N ASN A 296 15.59 -18.03 -14.03
CA ASN A 296 14.76 -18.94 -13.23
C ASN A 296 15.35 -19.19 -11.84
N GLN A 297 16.48 -18.55 -11.51
CA GLN A 297 17.09 -18.67 -10.21
C GLN A 297 16.12 -18.20 -9.14
N LYS A 298 15.97 -19.00 -8.09
CA LYS A 298 15.17 -18.66 -6.92
C LYS A 298 16.01 -17.84 -5.95
N ASP A 299 15.40 -16.81 -5.36
CA ASP A 299 16.00 -16.08 -4.24
C ASP A 299 16.17 -16.99 -3.01
N LYS A 300 16.99 -16.55 -2.06
CA LYS A 300 17.28 -17.36 -0.86
C LYS A 300 16.19 -17.27 0.21
N LEU A 301 15.30 -16.28 0.14
CA LEU A 301 14.36 -15.97 1.22
C LEU A 301 12.98 -16.60 1.00
N TYR A 302 12.35 -16.33 -0.14
CA TYR A 302 10.99 -16.79 -0.46
C TYR A 302 10.99 -17.89 -1.53
N GLN A 303 12.16 -18.25 -2.05
CA GLN A 303 12.30 -19.13 -3.22
C GLN A 303 11.61 -18.55 -4.45
N TRP A 304 11.49 -17.23 -4.53
CA TRP A 304 10.85 -16.53 -5.63
C TRP A 304 11.82 -16.31 -6.78
N THR A 305 11.34 -16.49 -8.01
CA THR A 305 12.10 -16.11 -9.21
C THR A 305 11.84 -14.63 -9.55
N PRO A 306 12.62 -14.00 -10.44
CA PRO A 306 12.36 -12.64 -10.90
C PRO A 306 10.92 -12.43 -11.42
N LEU A 307 10.30 -13.47 -11.97
CA LEU A 307 8.91 -13.41 -12.45
C LEU A 307 7.91 -13.12 -11.32
N PHE A 308 8.13 -13.67 -10.12
CA PHE A 308 7.28 -13.41 -8.95
C PHE A 308 7.37 -11.97 -8.51
N HIS A 309 8.60 -11.43 -8.40
CA HIS A 309 8.84 -10.03 -8.06
C HIS A 309 8.20 -9.08 -9.07
N ALA A 310 8.37 -9.33 -10.38
CA ALA A 310 7.72 -8.52 -11.42
C ALA A 310 6.18 -8.60 -11.37
N ALA A 311 5.62 -9.77 -11.06
CA ALA A 311 4.18 -9.97 -10.94
C ALA A 311 3.60 -9.29 -9.70
N SER A 312 4.29 -9.38 -8.56
CA SER A 312 3.87 -8.81 -7.27
C SER A 312 3.99 -7.28 -7.24
N GLU A 313 5.00 -6.71 -7.90
CA GLU A 313 5.23 -5.25 -7.96
C GLU A 313 4.51 -4.59 -9.14
N GLY A 314 3.86 -5.37 -10.01
CA GLY A 314 3.16 -4.87 -11.18
C GLY A 314 4.09 -4.36 -12.29
N CYS A 315 5.34 -4.82 -12.34
CA CYS A 315 6.30 -4.45 -13.37
C CYS A 315 6.03 -5.19 -14.69
N VAL A 316 5.03 -4.70 -15.43
CA VAL A 316 4.56 -5.29 -16.70
C VAL A 316 5.70 -5.48 -17.72
N ASP A 317 6.56 -4.48 -17.89
CA ASP A 317 7.62 -4.51 -18.91
C ASP A 317 8.70 -5.55 -18.59
N CYS A 318 9.13 -5.65 -17.33
CA CYS A 318 10.03 -6.71 -16.89
C CYS A 318 9.37 -8.08 -17.00
N LEU A 319 8.10 -8.22 -16.59
CA LEU A 319 7.36 -9.47 -16.70
C LEU A 319 7.29 -9.94 -18.17
N ARG A 320 6.95 -9.04 -19.09
CA ARG A 320 6.91 -9.32 -20.54
C ARG A 320 8.27 -9.78 -21.04
N ALA A 321 9.34 -9.06 -20.70
CA ALA A 321 10.70 -9.42 -21.10
C ALA A 321 11.15 -10.76 -20.53
N LEU A 322 10.84 -11.07 -19.26
CA LEU A 322 11.14 -12.38 -18.66
C LEU A 322 10.46 -13.50 -19.45
N LEU A 323 9.16 -13.35 -19.76
CA LEU A 323 8.41 -14.33 -20.55
C LEU A 323 8.98 -14.50 -21.97
N GLU A 324 9.30 -13.41 -22.66
CA GLU A 324 9.97 -13.46 -23.98
C GLU A 324 11.36 -14.10 -23.93
N LEU A 325 12.05 -13.98 -22.80
CA LEU A 325 13.33 -14.63 -22.54
C LEU A 325 13.18 -16.11 -22.13
N GLY A 326 11.96 -16.67 -22.11
CA GLY A 326 11.70 -18.09 -21.90
C GLY A 326 11.89 -18.55 -20.47
N VAL A 327 11.62 -17.69 -19.48
CA VAL A 327 11.51 -18.15 -18.08
C VAL A 327 10.35 -19.12 -17.92
N ASP A 328 10.45 -20.00 -16.92
CA ASP A 328 9.37 -20.90 -16.59
C ASP A 328 8.26 -20.13 -15.84
N ALA A 329 7.12 -19.97 -16.49
CA ALA A 329 5.97 -19.24 -15.97
C ALA A 329 5.09 -20.07 -15.02
N ASP A 330 5.25 -21.40 -15.02
CA ASP A 330 4.46 -22.32 -14.21
C ASP A 330 5.16 -22.67 -12.88
N VAL A 331 6.29 -22.01 -12.57
CA VAL A 331 6.99 -22.16 -11.28
C VAL A 331 6.07 -21.76 -10.14
N VAL A 332 6.12 -22.55 -9.07
CA VAL A 332 5.47 -22.28 -7.79
C VAL A 332 6.49 -22.05 -6.68
N ASP A 333 6.10 -21.23 -5.70
CA ASP A 333 6.87 -20.98 -4.49
C ASP A 333 6.72 -22.12 -3.46
N GLU A 334 7.25 -21.92 -2.25
CA GLU A 334 7.16 -22.91 -1.15
C GLU A 334 5.73 -23.20 -0.69
N LYS A 335 4.79 -22.26 -0.92
CA LYS A 335 3.37 -22.40 -0.59
C LYS A 335 2.57 -23.03 -1.73
N GLY A 336 3.23 -23.39 -2.84
CA GLY A 336 2.55 -23.89 -4.04
C GLY A 336 1.83 -22.81 -4.84
N LEU A 337 2.15 -21.53 -4.62
CA LEU A 337 1.55 -20.38 -5.30
C LEU A 337 2.41 -19.97 -6.50
N ALA A 338 1.77 -19.70 -7.64
CA ALA A 338 2.43 -19.22 -8.85
C ALA A 338 2.47 -17.67 -8.90
N ALA A 339 3.28 -17.10 -9.80
CA ALA A 339 3.35 -15.65 -10.02
C ALA A 339 1.97 -15.00 -10.32
N MET A 340 1.06 -15.74 -10.98
CA MET A 340 -0.32 -15.30 -11.23
C MET A 340 -1.08 -14.95 -9.95
N TYR A 341 -0.84 -15.69 -8.86
CA TYR A 341 -1.50 -15.43 -7.58
C TYR A 341 -1.14 -14.04 -7.04
N TYR A 342 0.14 -13.68 -7.06
CA TYR A 342 0.60 -12.38 -6.55
C TYR A 342 0.12 -11.23 -7.42
N ALA A 343 0.13 -11.37 -8.75
CA ALA A 343 -0.46 -10.39 -9.65
C ALA A 343 -1.96 -10.19 -9.37
N ALA A 344 -2.72 -11.27 -9.12
CA ALA A 344 -4.14 -11.17 -8.79
C ALA A 344 -4.39 -10.59 -7.39
N TRP A 345 -3.62 -11.02 -6.40
CA TRP A 345 -3.73 -10.55 -5.03
C TRP A 345 -3.48 -9.04 -4.92
N GLU A 346 -2.42 -8.55 -5.58
CA GLU A 346 -2.05 -7.12 -5.62
C GLU A 346 -2.80 -6.32 -6.70
N GLY A 347 -3.58 -6.97 -7.57
CA GLY A 347 -4.50 -6.31 -8.51
C GLY A 347 -3.87 -5.88 -9.85
N HIS A 348 -2.75 -6.46 -10.24
CA HIS A 348 -2.03 -6.16 -11.48
C HIS A 348 -2.62 -6.93 -12.68
N LEU A 349 -3.76 -6.45 -13.19
CA LEU A 349 -4.50 -7.09 -14.29
C LEU A 349 -3.64 -7.32 -15.56
N GLU A 350 -2.81 -6.36 -15.95
CA GLU A 350 -1.97 -6.51 -17.15
C GLU A 350 -0.93 -7.63 -16.99
N CYS A 351 -0.33 -7.76 -15.81
CA CYS A 351 0.56 -8.88 -15.47
C CYS A 351 -0.19 -10.23 -15.57
N MET A 352 -1.41 -10.29 -15.05
CA MET A 352 -2.25 -11.49 -15.15
C MET A 352 -2.54 -11.87 -16.60
N LEU A 353 -2.88 -10.88 -17.44
CA LEU A 353 -3.16 -11.12 -18.86
C LEU A 353 -1.92 -11.66 -19.60
N LEU A 354 -0.74 -11.11 -19.32
CA LEU A 354 0.52 -11.59 -19.90
C LEU A 354 0.81 -13.04 -19.48
N LEU A 355 0.74 -13.34 -18.19
CA LEU A 355 0.95 -14.70 -17.66
C LEU A 355 -0.06 -15.70 -18.26
N TRP A 356 -1.32 -15.30 -18.38
CA TRP A 356 -2.37 -16.12 -18.97
C TRP A 356 -2.13 -16.39 -20.45
N SER A 357 -1.75 -15.36 -21.21
CA SER A 357 -1.48 -15.49 -22.65
C SER A 357 -0.31 -16.43 -22.94
N HIS A 358 0.73 -16.40 -22.10
CA HIS A 358 1.90 -17.25 -22.26
C HIS A 358 1.58 -18.72 -21.96
N ARG A 359 0.78 -18.99 -20.93
CA ARG A 359 0.35 -20.35 -20.55
C ARG A 359 -0.46 -21.06 -21.64
N ASN A 360 -1.27 -20.30 -22.39
CA ASN A 360 -2.09 -20.87 -23.49
C ASN A 360 -1.28 -21.12 -24.78
N ASN A 361 -0.14 -20.46 -24.95
CA ASN A 361 0.74 -20.68 -26.10
C ASN A 361 1.67 -21.88 -25.91
N SER A 362 1.89 -22.35 -24.68
CA SER A 362 2.85 -23.42 -24.37
C SER A 362 2.30 -24.84 -24.43
N HIS A 363 0.99 -25.12 -24.27
CA HIS A 363 0.26 -26.37 -24.61
C HIS A 363 -1.23 -26.25 -24.19
N PRO A 364 -2.20 -27.02 -24.76
CA PRO A 364 -3.57 -27.02 -24.25
C PRO A 364 -3.59 -27.59 -22.81
N PRO A 365 -4.48 -27.09 -21.93
CA PRO A 365 -4.44 -27.41 -20.49
C PRO A 365 -4.60 -28.91 -20.26
N GLN A 366 -3.56 -29.55 -19.72
CA GLN A 366 -3.72 -30.82 -19.01
C GLN A 366 -4.32 -30.53 -17.63
N LYS A 367 -5.30 -31.35 -17.24
CA LYS A 367 -5.97 -31.28 -15.94
C LYS A 367 -4.94 -31.22 -14.81
N PRO A 368 -5.03 -30.29 -13.86
CA PRO A 368 -4.33 -30.44 -12.59
C PRO A 368 -5.12 -31.45 -11.77
N PHE A 369 -4.78 -32.74 -11.82
CA PHE A 369 -5.06 -33.80 -10.82
C PHE A 369 -4.72 -35.15 -11.45
N ASP A 370 -3.45 -35.58 -11.33
CA ASP A 370 -3.03 -37.00 -11.38
C ASP A 370 -1.55 -37.17 -10.95
N ILE A 371 -1.09 -36.45 -9.93
CA ILE A 371 0.23 -36.68 -9.30
C ILE A 371 0.06 -37.17 -7.84
N LEU A 372 -0.81 -38.17 -7.67
CA LEU A 372 -0.93 -38.90 -6.40
C LEU A 372 -0.97 -40.43 -6.61
N ASN A 373 -0.36 -40.92 -7.70
CA ASN A 373 -0.17 -42.37 -7.94
C ASN A 373 1.25 -42.75 -8.38
N GLY A 374 2.24 -41.88 -8.19
CA GLY A 374 3.61 -42.05 -8.70
C GLY A 374 4.66 -42.58 -7.72
N LEU A 375 4.29 -43.00 -6.50
CA LEU A 375 5.23 -43.60 -5.53
C LEU A 375 4.66 -44.91 -4.98
N ARG A 376 4.68 -45.96 -5.81
CA ARG A 376 4.73 -47.33 -5.29
C ARG A 376 6.17 -47.81 -5.34
N LEU A 377 6.80 -47.82 -4.16
CA LEU A 377 8.04 -48.55 -3.95
C LEU A 377 7.85 -50.01 -4.33
N GLN A 378 8.86 -50.50 -5.02
CA GLN A 378 9.05 -51.84 -5.49
C GLN A 378 9.35 -52.73 -4.28
N GLU A 379 8.40 -53.58 -3.88
CA GLU A 379 8.71 -54.72 -3.00
C GLU A 379 8.52 -56.03 -3.75
N ALA A 380 9.62 -56.77 -3.81
CA ALA A 380 9.70 -58.10 -4.37
C ALA A 380 9.30 -59.14 -3.30
N GLY A 381 8.53 -60.14 -3.72
CA GLY A 381 8.71 -61.51 -3.24
C GLY A 381 7.72 -62.04 -2.19
N HIS A 382 6.89 -62.98 -2.67
CA HIS A 382 6.52 -64.24 -2.03
C HIS A 382 5.34 -64.35 -1.02
N LEU A 383 4.30 -65.02 -1.55
CA LEU A 383 3.62 -66.23 -1.03
C LEU A 383 2.60 -66.14 0.14
N SER A 384 1.33 -66.25 -0.27
CA SER A 384 0.28 -67.20 0.14
C SER A 384 -0.23 -67.25 1.60
N GLY A 385 -1.57 -67.21 1.75
CA GLY A 385 -2.28 -68.05 2.72
C GLY A 385 -3.31 -67.37 3.64
N SER A 386 -4.57 -67.32 3.18
CA SER A 386 -5.83 -67.73 3.86
C SER A 386 -6.19 -67.40 5.35
N HIS A 387 -7.49 -67.13 5.56
CA HIS A 387 -8.36 -67.26 6.77
C HIS A 387 -8.38 -66.06 7.76
N MET A 388 -9.52 -65.36 8.00
CA MET A 388 -10.82 -65.65 8.66
C MET A 388 -10.84 -65.28 10.18
N GLU A 389 -11.79 -64.38 10.51
CA GLU A 389 -12.61 -64.24 11.75
C GLU A 389 -12.01 -63.92 13.15
N ASP A 390 -12.61 -62.87 13.74
CA ASP A 390 -13.19 -62.74 15.10
C ASP A 390 -12.48 -62.13 16.34
N ALA A 391 -13.32 -61.32 17.01
CA ALA A 391 -13.51 -61.13 18.47
C ALA A 391 -12.43 -60.51 19.41
N THR A 392 -12.75 -59.29 19.84
CA THR A 392 -12.83 -58.73 21.21
C THR A 392 -11.97 -59.26 22.40
N THR A 393 -11.51 -58.28 23.19
CA THR A 393 -11.18 -58.22 24.65
C THR A 393 -9.74 -58.41 25.17
N THR A 394 -9.10 -57.26 25.46
CA THR A 394 -8.37 -56.83 26.69
C THR A 394 -7.48 -57.80 27.46
N LEU A 395 -6.18 -57.48 27.55
CA LEU A 395 -5.41 -57.28 28.81
C LEU A 395 -3.96 -56.83 28.54
N GLU A 396 -3.45 -56.01 29.47
CA GLU A 396 -2.20 -55.24 29.46
C GLU A 396 -0.92 -56.09 29.68
N SER A 397 0.21 -55.70 29.06
CA SER A 397 1.48 -55.41 29.77
C SER A 397 2.66 -55.14 28.80
N THR A 398 3.19 -53.91 28.83
CA THR A 398 4.61 -53.49 28.81
C THR A 398 5.61 -54.12 27.83
N GLU A 399 6.15 -53.34 26.88
CA GLU A 399 7.52 -52.72 26.93
C GLU A 399 7.95 -52.10 25.57
N ILE A 400 8.20 -50.79 25.62
CA ILE A 400 9.27 -50.01 24.96
C ILE A 400 9.47 -50.15 23.43
N VAL A 401 9.00 -49.16 22.65
CA VAL A 401 9.81 -48.51 21.58
C VAL A 401 9.40 -47.05 21.44
N ASP A 402 10.42 -46.21 21.38
CA ASP A 402 10.47 -44.77 21.14
C ASP A 402 9.57 -44.35 19.95
N GLY A 403 8.56 -43.53 20.24
CA GLY A 403 7.64 -42.98 19.26
C GLY A 403 7.21 -41.60 19.73
N ILE A 404 8.00 -40.58 19.39
CA ILE A 404 7.52 -39.20 19.44
C ILE A 404 6.34 -39.14 18.45
N PRO A 405 5.09 -38.90 18.88
CA PRO A 405 3.99 -38.74 17.95
C PRO A 405 4.26 -37.52 17.08
N ASP A 406 3.89 -37.56 15.81
CA ASP A 406 3.90 -36.37 14.96
C ASP A 406 3.15 -35.25 15.71
N LEU A 407 3.91 -34.21 16.09
CA LEU A 407 3.40 -32.99 16.68
C LEU A 407 2.74 -32.16 15.56
N SER A 408 1.69 -32.70 14.94
CA SER A 408 0.71 -31.84 14.29
C SER A 408 0.07 -31.04 15.42
N LEU A 409 0.44 -29.77 15.52
CA LEU A 409 -0.31 -28.82 16.31
C LEU A 409 -1.78 -29.00 15.90
N PRO A 410 -2.72 -29.13 16.85
CA PRO A 410 -4.12 -28.99 16.49
C PRO A 410 -4.27 -27.69 15.70
N PRO A 411 -5.10 -27.65 14.63
CA PRO A 411 -5.30 -26.44 13.87
C PRO A 411 -5.50 -25.29 14.85
N PRO A 412 -4.82 -24.14 14.64
CA PRO A 412 -4.84 -23.05 15.59
C PRO A 412 -6.29 -22.80 15.98
N ILE A 413 -6.59 -22.88 17.28
CA ILE A 413 -7.92 -22.54 17.78
C ILE A 413 -8.08 -21.07 17.42
N ILE A 414 -8.74 -20.83 16.29
CA ILE A 414 -9.12 -19.50 15.83
C ILE A 414 -9.89 -18.93 17.02
N PRO A 415 -9.41 -17.84 17.65
CA PRO A 415 -10.18 -17.22 18.70
C PRO A 415 -11.52 -16.89 18.07
N LEU A 416 -12.60 -17.50 18.54
CA LEU A 416 -13.96 -17.17 18.14
C LEU A 416 -14.06 -15.65 18.21
N ARG A 417 -14.05 -14.98 17.05
CA ARG A 417 -14.24 -13.54 16.98
C ARG A 417 -15.60 -13.31 17.61
N ARG A 418 -15.63 -12.68 18.78
CA ARG A 418 -16.86 -12.11 19.32
C ARG A 418 -17.22 -10.98 18.35
N TYR A 419 -18.00 -11.30 17.33
CA TYR A 419 -18.62 -10.34 16.43
C TYR A 419 -19.51 -9.40 17.27
N GLY A 420 -18.93 -8.36 17.84
CA GLY A 420 -19.69 -7.21 18.26
C GLY A 420 -19.93 -6.38 17.01
N HIS A 421 -21.12 -6.45 16.40
CA HIS A 421 -21.52 -5.41 15.45
C HIS A 421 -21.59 -4.09 16.22
N ASN A 422 -20.51 -3.31 16.15
CA ASN A 422 -20.50 -1.93 16.60
C ASN A 422 -21.24 -1.13 15.54
N PHE A 423 -22.58 -1.09 15.54
CA PHE A 423 -23.30 -0.16 14.67
C PHE A 423 -23.35 1.22 15.37
N LEU A 424 -23.56 2.27 14.58
CA LEU A 424 -23.61 3.64 15.05
C LEU A 424 -25.00 3.96 15.60
N ASP A 425 -25.18 3.79 16.90
CA ASP A 425 -26.38 4.27 17.60
C ASP A 425 -26.39 5.81 17.64
N LYS A 426 -25.41 6.39 18.34
CA LYS A 426 -25.28 7.86 18.49
C LYS A 426 -23.93 8.41 18.06
N LYS A 427 -22.94 7.54 17.88
CA LYS A 427 -21.58 7.94 17.55
C LYS A 427 -21.42 8.12 16.04
N VAL A 428 -20.48 8.95 15.65
CA VAL A 428 -20.02 9.14 14.28
C VAL A 428 -18.76 8.30 14.07
N PHE A 429 -18.70 7.53 13.00
CA PHE A 429 -17.49 6.82 12.62
C PHE A 429 -16.62 7.70 11.73
N ILE A 430 -15.35 7.85 12.07
CA ILE A 430 -14.39 8.63 11.29
C ILE A 430 -13.25 7.72 10.92
N GLN A 431 -12.89 7.70 9.65
CA GLN A 431 -11.81 6.91 9.10
C GLN A 431 -10.81 7.85 8.44
N ILE A 432 -9.53 7.68 8.75
CA ILE A 432 -8.39 8.38 8.16
C ILE A 432 -7.61 7.36 7.33
N LEU A 433 -7.30 7.74 6.10
CA LEU A 433 -6.60 6.92 5.12
C LEU A 433 -5.29 7.61 4.72
N PHE A 434 -4.17 6.94 4.94
CA PHE A 434 -2.85 7.36 4.47
C PHE A 434 -2.51 6.68 3.15
N ASP A 435 -2.15 7.49 2.16
CA ASP A 435 -1.62 7.03 0.89
C ASP A 435 -0.12 6.70 1.01
N THR A 436 0.29 5.60 0.40
CA THR A 436 1.69 5.13 0.35
C THR A 436 2.27 5.20 -1.06
N GLY A 437 1.59 5.84 -2.01
CA GLY A 437 2.17 6.12 -3.33
C GLY A 437 3.49 6.89 -3.25
N ASN A 438 4.18 7.05 -4.38
CA ASN A 438 5.55 7.61 -4.48
C ASN A 438 5.78 8.97 -3.79
N SER A 439 4.73 9.75 -3.50
CA SER A 439 4.83 11.03 -2.79
C SER A 439 4.74 10.92 -1.27
N GLY A 440 4.30 9.77 -0.73
CA GLY A 440 4.04 9.53 0.69
C GLY A 440 2.94 10.42 1.30
N SER A 441 2.41 10.01 2.45
CA SER A 441 1.47 10.83 3.24
C SER A 441 2.15 11.96 4.02
N ILE A 442 3.47 11.90 4.20
CA ILE A 442 4.25 12.89 4.93
C ILE A 442 5.43 13.32 4.06
N ILE A 443 5.51 14.62 3.79
CA ILE A 443 6.55 15.23 2.96
C ILE A 443 7.24 16.28 3.83
N PHE A 444 8.57 16.23 3.92
CA PHE A 444 9.39 17.29 4.52
C PHE A 444 10.03 18.13 3.40
N ASP A 445 10.03 19.45 3.55
CA ASP A 445 10.48 20.37 2.48
C ASP A 445 11.99 20.30 2.23
N GLN A 446 12.78 19.86 3.22
CA GLN A 446 14.22 19.67 3.09
C GLN A 446 14.53 18.28 2.49
N ALA A 447 15.10 18.28 1.28
CA ALA A 447 15.44 17.06 0.54
C ALA A 447 16.42 16.16 1.31
N GLY A 448 16.12 14.85 1.36
CA GLY A 448 17.06 13.82 1.82
C GLY A 448 16.85 13.24 3.22
N ARG A 449 15.70 13.46 3.88
CA ARG A 449 15.43 12.91 5.21
C ARG A 449 14.05 12.25 5.27
N HIS A 450 14.00 10.93 5.14
CA HIS A 450 12.98 10.14 5.84
C HIS A 450 13.59 9.75 7.19
N PRO A 451 13.54 10.61 8.23
CA PRO A 451 14.01 10.18 9.53
C PRO A 451 13.11 9.02 9.97
N ALA A 452 13.70 7.92 10.44
CA ALA A 452 12.96 6.96 11.24
C ALA A 452 12.32 7.76 12.39
N ALA A 453 11.00 7.82 12.38
CA ALA A 453 10.21 8.67 13.25
C ALA A 453 8.91 7.95 13.59
N ARG A 454 8.18 8.49 14.57
CA ARG A 454 6.88 7.97 14.96
C ARG A 454 5.85 9.09 14.90
N LEU A 455 4.77 8.86 14.16
CA LEU A 455 3.59 9.69 14.15
C LEU A 455 2.67 9.27 15.28
N THR A 456 2.34 10.18 16.19
CA THR A 456 1.35 9.98 17.23
C THR A 456 0.11 10.77 16.88
N ILE A 457 -1.02 10.09 16.88
CA ILE A 457 -2.33 10.64 16.55
C ILE A 457 -3.16 10.58 17.82
N SER A 458 -3.55 11.75 18.31
CA SER A 458 -4.30 11.87 19.57
C SER A 458 -5.43 12.88 19.44
N SER A 459 -6.39 12.82 20.37
CA SER A 459 -7.46 13.80 20.47
C SER A 459 -7.59 14.22 21.92
N LYS A 460 -7.55 15.53 22.19
CA LYS A 460 -7.58 16.08 23.57
C LYS A 460 -8.93 15.92 24.27
N LEU A 461 -10.00 15.78 23.51
CA LEU A 461 -11.39 15.86 23.98
C LEU A 461 -12.15 14.54 23.81
N SER A 462 -11.46 13.47 23.44
CA SER A 462 -12.06 12.17 23.21
C SER A 462 -11.30 11.12 24.01
N ASP A 463 -12.00 10.16 24.59
CA ASP A 463 -11.40 8.99 25.28
C ASP A 463 -10.70 8.01 24.30
N LEU A 464 -10.43 8.47 23.07
CA LEU A 464 -9.74 7.72 22.05
C LEU A 464 -8.29 7.49 22.47
N ILE A 465 -7.90 6.23 22.48
CA ILE A 465 -6.53 5.83 22.79
C ILE A 465 -5.62 6.41 21.69
N PRO A 466 -4.58 7.20 22.05
CA PRO A 466 -3.61 7.69 21.09
C PRO A 466 -3.02 6.53 20.28
N ARG A 467 -2.92 6.72 18.97
CA ARG A 467 -2.38 5.71 18.06
C ARG A 467 -1.02 6.15 17.56
N THR A 468 -0.01 5.29 17.73
CA THR A 468 1.35 5.56 17.27
C THR A 468 1.66 4.70 16.05
N ILE A 469 2.15 5.34 15.00
CA ILE A 469 2.52 4.72 13.73
C ILE A 469 3.99 5.01 13.47
N MET A 470 4.75 3.99 13.11
CA MET A 470 6.13 4.16 12.70
C MET A 470 6.20 4.70 11.27
N LEU A 471 7.14 5.61 11.02
CA LEU A 471 7.42 6.16 9.71
C LEU A 471 8.64 5.45 9.09
N PRO A 472 8.57 5.04 7.81
CA PRO A 472 7.46 5.23 6.86
C PRO A 472 6.22 4.40 7.22
N ILE A 473 5.03 4.94 6.92
CA ILE A 473 3.74 4.32 7.26
C ILE A 473 3.66 2.94 6.59
N GLN A 474 3.53 1.90 7.42
CA GLN A 474 3.39 0.52 6.98
C GLN A 474 1.95 0.22 6.50
N GLU A 475 1.77 -0.87 5.75
CA GLU A 475 0.48 -1.23 5.16
C GLU A 475 -0.64 -1.45 6.19
N ASP A 476 -0.29 -2.06 7.32
CA ASP A 476 -1.21 -2.36 8.43
C ASP A 476 -1.74 -1.09 9.14
N SER A 477 -0.99 0.00 9.02
CA SER A 477 -1.23 1.28 9.70
C SER A 477 -1.78 2.37 8.77
N ARG A 478 -2.06 2.04 7.50
CA ARG A 478 -2.63 2.98 6.52
C ARG A 478 -4.01 3.50 6.92
N LEU A 479 -4.75 2.69 7.67
CA LEU A 479 -6.12 2.97 8.02
C LEU A 479 -6.29 3.13 9.52
N ILE A 480 -6.89 4.24 9.92
CA ILE A 480 -7.26 4.46 11.31
C ILE A 480 -8.71 4.86 11.40
N SER A 481 -9.43 4.23 12.32
CA SER A 481 -10.84 4.52 12.57
C SER A 481 -11.08 4.95 14.01
N PHE A 482 -12.01 5.88 14.20
CA PHE A 482 -12.42 6.43 15.48
C PHE A 482 -13.95 6.45 15.59
N GLN A 483 -14.46 6.28 16.81
CA GLN A 483 -15.87 6.53 17.12
C GLN A 483 -16.03 7.82 17.93
N VAL A 484 -16.60 8.78 17.23
CA VAL A 484 -16.98 10.17 17.50
C VAL A 484 -18.24 10.42 18.34
N ASP A 485 -18.23 10.87 19.59
CA ASP A 485 -19.49 11.30 20.22
C ASP A 485 -20.03 12.62 19.62
N ASN A 486 -19.15 13.58 19.32
CA ASN A 486 -19.52 14.87 18.74
C ASN A 486 -18.47 15.35 17.73
N LEU A 487 -18.90 15.69 16.51
CA LEU A 487 -18.04 16.25 15.46
C LEU A 487 -17.66 17.72 15.68
N GLU A 488 -18.46 18.49 16.42
CA GLU A 488 -18.24 19.93 16.59
C GLU A 488 -16.96 20.24 17.37
N THR A 489 -16.60 19.35 18.30
CA THR A 489 -15.43 19.47 19.18
C THR A 489 -14.30 18.51 18.80
N PHE A 490 -14.50 17.67 17.78
CA PHE A 490 -13.52 16.67 17.40
C PHE A 490 -12.35 17.28 16.63
N ALA A 491 -11.20 17.34 17.28
CA ALA A 491 -9.92 17.70 16.66
C ALA A 491 -8.93 16.55 16.82
N VAL A 492 -8.07 16.38 15.81
CA VAL A 492 -7.01 15.37 15.80
C VAL A 492 -5.66 16.07 15.77
N ASP A 493 -4.87 15.83 16.80
CA ASP A 493 -3.49 16.29 16.91
C ASP A 493 -2.57 15.22 16.30
N PHE A 494 -1.78 15.63 15.32
CA PHE A 494 -0.74 14.82 14.68
C PHE A 494 0.61 15.32 15.15
N GLU A 495 1.35 14.49 15.87
CA GLU A 495 2.66 14.83 16.42
C GLU A 495 3.71 13.82 15.96
N ILE A 496 4.77 14.33 15.33
CA ILE A 496 5.90 13.52 14.85
C ILE A 496 7.04 13.65 15.84
N PHE A 497 7.51 12.50 16.33
CA PHE A 497 8.64 12.39 17.24
C PHE A 497 9.78 11.60 16.58
N PRO A 498 11.03 11.76 17.02
CA PRO A 498 12.07 10.81 16.69
C PRO A 498 11.70 9.42 17.21
N THR A 499 12.20 8.35 16.59
CA THR A 499 11.91 6.96 17.00
C THR A 499 12.08 6.72 18.51
N PHE A 500 13.14 7.27 19.11
CA PHE A 500 13.46 7.09 20.53
C PHE A 500 13.25 8.37 21.37
N GLY A 501 13.00 9.51 20.72
CA GLY A 501 12.88 10.81 21.38
C GLY A 501 11.49 11.09 21.95
N SER A 502 11.44 11.99 22.92
CA SER A 502 10.23 12.53 23.54
C SER A 502 9.90 13.95 23.08
N LYS A 503 10.83 14.66 22.45
CA LYS A 503 10.58 15.99 21.88
C LYS A 503 9.90 15.90 20.51
N VAL A 504 8.87 16.73 20.31
CA VAL A 504 8.13 16.85 19.05
C VAL A 504 9.04 17.52 18.01
N ILE A 505 9.17 16.90 16.84
CA ILE A 505 9.87 17.45 15.67
C ILE A 505 8.90 18.28 14.84
N ALA A 506 7.70 17.74 14.60
CA ALA A 506 6.68 18.38 13.81
C ALA A 506 5.31 18.13 14.42
N LYS A 507 4.41 19.10 14.33
CA LYS A 507 3.02 18.95 14.73
C LYS A 507 2.08 19.62 13.74
N THR A 508 0.89 19.06 13.61
CA THR A 508 -0.23 19.72 12.93
C THR A 508 -1.54 19.26 13.56
N VAL A 509 -2.62 19.99 13.28
CA VAL A 509 -3.93 19.73 13.88
C VAL A 509 -4.98 19.73 12.77
N ALA A 510 -5.72 18.63 12.67
CA ALA A 510 -6.94 18.60 11.88
C ALA A 510 -8.10 19.13 12.74
N LEU A 511 -8.61 20.30 12.36
CA LEU A 511 -9.70 20.96 13.04
C LEU A 511 -11.05 20.27 12.77
N PRO A 512 -12.07 20.50 13.64
CA PRO A 512 -13.42 19.96 13.44
C PRO A 512 -14.02 20.25 12.06
N THR A 513 -13.66 21.39 11.46
CA THR A 513 -14.13 21.79 10.12
C THR A 513 -13.76 20.79 9.03
N VAL A 514 -12.66 20.05 9.19
CA VAL A 514 -12.26 18.99 8.27
C VAL A 514 -13.26 17.83 8.31
N PHE A 515 -13.69 17.43 9.52
CA PHE A 515 -14.52 16.24 9.74
C PHE A 515 -16.03 16.52 9.80
N ARG A 516 -16.46 17.78 9.87
CA ARG A 516 -17.90 18.14 9.79
C ARG A 516 -18.55 17.65 8.50
N ALA A 517 -17.76 17.54 7.43
CA ALA A 517 -18.21 17.03 6.14
C ALA A 517 -19.47 17.79 5.67
N GLU A 518 -19.38 19.13 5.64
CA GLU A 518 -20.54 19.99 5.31
C GLU A 518 -20.96 19.84 3.83
N ILE A 519 -20.01 19.53 2.95
CA ILE A 519 -20.22 19.36 1.50
C ILE A 519 -20.19 17.87 1.12
N SER A 520 -19.21 17.12 1.63
CA SER A 520 -19.04 15.70 1.35
C SER A 520 -18.47 14.98 2.58
N SER A 521 -18.97 13.78 2.82
CA SER A 521 -18.53 12.86 3.88
C SER A 521 -17.25 12.12 3.57
N THR A 522 -16.72 12.28 2.36
CA THR A 522 -15.40 11.75 1.96
C THR A 522 -14.57 12.88 1.35
N GLY A 523 -13.29 12.92 1.65
CA GLY A 523 -12.40 13.94 1.10
C GLY A 523 -10.93 13.65 1.33
N SER A 524 -10.09 14.56 0.86
CA SER A 524 -8.65 14.58 1.14
C SER A 524 -8.28 15.88 1.83
N CYS A 525 -7.38 15.80 2.79
CA CYS A 525 -6.89 16.91 3.58
C CYS A 525 -5.37 17.01 3.43
N CYS A 526 -4.88 18.23 3.22
CA CYS A 526 -3.45 18.54 3.22
C CYS A 526 -3.19 19.63 4.26
N LEU A 527 -2.41 19.29 5.28
CA LEU A 527 -2.08 20.18 6.39
C LEU A 527 -0.59 20.50 6.40
N PRO A 528 -0.19 21.76 6.61
CA PRO A 528 1.21 22.10 6.84
C PRO A 528 1.68 21.47 8.17
N LEU A 529 2.92 20.96 8.17
CA LEU A 529 3.61 20.46 9.35
C LEU A 529 4.46 21.57 9.93
N PHE A 530 4.27 21.86 11.22
CA PHE A 530 4.99 22.92 11.91
C PHE A 530 6.01 22.36 12.89
N ASP A 531 7.20 22.95 12.93
CA ASP A 531 8.16 22.70 14.01
C ASP A 531 7.66 23.31 15.36
N PRO A 532 8.35 23.08 16.49
CA PRO A 532 8.01 23.72 17.76
C PRO A 532 8.02 25.26 17.74
N ARG A 533 8.65 25.89 16.74
CA ARG A 533 8.74 27.34 16.52
C ARG A 533 7.66 27.85 15.56
N LEU A 534 6.70 27.01 15.16
CA LEU A 534 5.59 27.31 14.25
C LEU A 534 6.01 27.60 12.80
N ARG A 535 7.14 27.05 12.36
CA ARG A 535 7.64 27.16 10.99
C ARG A 535 7.18 25.96 10.18
N SER A 536 6.72 26.21 8.95
CA SER A 536 6.35 25.14 8.03
C SER A 536 7.60 24.37 7.61
N ILE A 537 7.64 23.09 7.90
CA ILE A 537 8.76 22.18 7.58
C ILE A 537 8.33 21.02 6.67
N GLY A 538 7.07 21.00 6.25
CA GLY A 538 6.52 19.97 5.40
C GLY A 538 5.00 19.98 5.32
N GLN A 539 4.45 18.87 4.83
CA GLN A 539 3.02 18.66 4.65
C GLN A 539 2.61 17.25 5.07
N LEU A 540 1.45 17.13 5.72
CA LEU A 540 0.74 15.89 6.00
C LEU A 540 -0.49 15.80 5.10
N ARG A 541 -0.60 14.73 4.32
CA ARG A 541 -1.73 14.43 3.44
C ARG A 541 -2.42 13.17 3.90
N PHE A 542 -3.75 13.22 4.00
CA PHE A 542 -4.57 12.04 4.30
C PHE A 542 -5.97 12.17 3.69
N GLY A 543 -6.52 11.04 3.27
CA GLY A 543 -7.94 10.89 2.98
C GLY A 543 -8.75 10.74 4.27
N PHE A 544 -10.02 11.11 4.23
CA PHE A 544 -10.94 10.88 5.34
C PHE A 544 -12.32 10.44 4.85
N GLN A 545 -13.01 9.67 5.68
CA GLN A 545 -14.42 9.31 5.53
C GLN A 545 -15.13 9.49 6.87
N VAL A 546 -16.33 10.06 6.84
CA VAL A 546 -17.16 10.34 8.02
C VAL A 546 -18.53 9.71 7.83
N ILE A 547 -18.83 8.66 8.59
CA ILE A 547 -20.16 8.03 8.61
C ILE A 547 -20.91 8.50 9.86
N LYS A 548 -22.02 9.19 9.63
CA LYS A 548 -22.93 9.68 10.68
C LYS A 548 -23.91 8.56 11.06
N PRO A 549 -24.44 8.54 12.30
CA PRO A 549 -25.47 7.58 12.68
C PRO A 549 -26.69 7.72 11.75
N TYR A 550 -27.50 6.67 11.70
CA TYR A 550 -28.74 6.70 10.93
C TYR A 550 -29.74 7.68 11.57
N HIS A 551 -30.28 8.62 10.78
CA HIS A 551 -31.16 9.69 11.31
C HIS A 551 -32.63 9.30 11.44
N GLY A 552 -33.07 8.25 10.76
CA GLY A 552 -34.44 7.76 10.88
C GLY A 552 -34.62 6.87 12.11
N ASP A 553 -35.81 6.28 12.23
CA ASP A 553 -36.06 5.29 13.28
C ASP A 553 -35.31 3.99 12.91
N PRO A 554 -34.39 3.46 13.74
CA PRO A 554 -33.77 2.17 13.49
C PRO A 554 -34.77 1.02 13.71
N LEU A 555 -34.49 -0.15 13.15
CA LEU A 555 -35.22 -1.37 13.53
C LEU A 555 -34.81 -1.79 14.94
N GLU A 556 -35.75 -2.36 15.71
CA GLU A 556 -35.42 -2.98 16.98
C GLU A 556 -34.36 -4.06 16.73
N ILE A 557 -33.28 -4.04 17.52
CA ILE A 557 -32.34 -5.14 17.55
C ILE A 557 -33.14 -6.32 18.08
N THR A 558 -33.54 -7.22 17.19
CA THR A 558 -34.28 -8.42 17.56
C THR A 558 -33.52 -9.13 18.68
N HIS A 559 -34.23 -9.57 19.74
CA HIS A 559 -33.66 -10.48 20.73
C HIS A 559 -33.23 -11.83 20.11
N PHE A 560 -33.68 -12.11 18.89
CA PHE A 560 -33.14 -13.12 18.00
C PHE A 560 -31.71 -12.78 17.64
N ALA A 561 -30.81 -13.75 17.84
CA ALA A 561 -29.39 -13.65 17.58
C ALA A 561 -29.09 -12.73 16.38
N THR A 562 -28.52 -11.56 16.67
CA THR A 562 -27.67 -10.87 15.70
C THR A 562 -26.78 -11.94 15.08
N TYR A 563 -26.67 -12.00 13.74
CA TYR A 563 -26.16 -13.14 12.94
C TYR A 563 -25.00 -13.95 13.57
N TRP A 564 -24.14 -13.29 14.34
CA TRP A 564 -23.07 -13.91 15.11
C TRP A 564 -23.45 -14.82 16.29
N LYS A 565 -24.56 -14.60 17.01
CA LYS A 565 -24.87 -15.32 18.26
C LYS A 565 -25.24 -16.79 18.07
N ALA A 566 -25.46 -17.24 16.84
CA ALA A 566 -25.84 -18.61 16.53
C ALA A 566 -24.68 -19.48 16.01
N THR A 567 -23.44 -18.94 16.02
CA THR A 567 -22.23 -19.73 15.77
C THR A 567 -21.60 -20.31 17.04
N SER A 568 -22.24 -20.10 18.20
CA SER A 568 -21.76 -20.58 19.50
C SER A 568 -22.83 -21.40 20.23
N ALA A 569 -22.48 -22.67 20.47
CA ALA A 569 -23.04 -23.63 21.42
C ALA A 569 -24.25 -24.49 20.99
N ILE A 570 -24.01 -25.79 21.19
CA ILE A 570 -24.97 -26.89 21.26
C ILE A 570 -25.99 -26.56 22.37
N ASP A 571 -27.17 -26.08 22.02
CA ASP A 571 -28.33 -26.06 22.91
C ASP A 571 -29.56 -26.54 22.13
N SER A 572 -30.14 -27.65 22.59
CA SER A 572 -31.04 -28.50 21.82
C SER A 572 -32.54 -28.19 21.94
N GLU A 573 -32.96 -27.01 22.39
CA GLU A 573 -34.40 -26.80 22.71
C GLU A 573 -35.05 -25.47 22.30
N HIS A 574 -34.46 -24.66 21.42
CA HIS A 574 -35.14 -23.44 20.92
C HIS A 574 -35.11 -23.34 19.39
N ASN A 575 -36.31 -23.46 18.77
CA ASN A 575 -36.53 -23.16 17.35
C ASN A 575 -36.24 -21.68 17.09
N GLY A 576 -35.03 -21.41 16.64
CA GLY A 576 -34.52 -20.06 16.31
C GLY A 576 -33.02 -20.11 15.98
N LEU A 577 -32.63 -21.16 15.25
CA LEU A 577 -31.29 -21.42 14.74
C LEU A 577 -30.96 -20.35 13.66
N VAL A 578 -30.06 -19.39 13.94
CA VAL A 578 -29.35 -18.65 12.87
C VAL A 578 -28.11 -19.45 12.49
N THR A 579 -28.33 -20.65 11.96
CA THR A 579 -27.30 -21.56 11.43
C THR A 579 -27.59 -21.76 9.96
N GLY A 580 -26.87 -21.09 9.06
CA GLY A 580 -27.00 -21.28 7.59
C GLY A 580 -28.36 -20.91 6.96
N SER A 581 -29.44 -20.80 7.72
CA SER A 581 -30.83 -20.71 7.23
C SER A 581 -31.24 -19.31 6.77
N SER A 582 -30.76 -18.23 7.39
CA SER A 582 -31.19 -16.86 7.06
C SER A 582 -30.61 -16.28 5.76
N LEU A 583 -29.46 -16.80 5.31
CA LEU A 583 -28.83 -16.47 4.02
C LEU A 583 -29.17 -17.50 2.93
N SER A 584 -29.78 -18.63 3.29
CA SER A 584 -30.14 -19.66 2.32
C SER A 584 -31.21 -19.18 1.33
N GLY A 585 -31.20 -19.76 0.14
CA GLY A 585 -32.19 -19.49 -0.90
C GLY A 585 -31.81 -18.40 -1.90
N ASP A 586 -32.75 -18.15 -2.81
CA ASP A 586 -32.56 -17.30 -3.98
C ASP A 586 -32.96 -15.86 -3.69
N HIS A 587 -32.05 -14.93 -3.96
CA HIS A 587 -32.25 -13.50 -3.78
C HIS A 587 -32.29 -12.81 -5.15
N VAL A 588 -33.39 -12.11 -5.44
CA VAL A 588 -33.53 -11.34 -6.69
C VAL A 588 -32.74 -10.05 -6.59
N GLN A 589 -31.83 -9.82 -7.55
CA GLN A 589 -31.02 -8.61 -7.61
C GLN A 589 -31.86 -7.41 -8.09
N LEU A 590 -31.81 -6.33 -7.31
CA LEU A 590 -32.38 -5.02 -7.64
C LEU A 590 -31.26 -3.99 -7.67
N PHE A 591 -31.10 -3.30 -8.80
CA PHE A 591 -30.13 -2.22 -8.93
C PHE A 591 -30.71 -0.92 -8.40
N VAL A 592 -30.19 -0.42 -7.28
CA VAL A 592 -30.78 0.72 -6.58
C VAL A 592 -29.86 1.93 -6.64
N GLN A 593 -30.44 3.06 -7.02
CA GLN A 593 -29.78 4.37 -6.98
C GLN A 593 -30.78 5.48 -6.62
N LEU A 594 -30.32 6.72 -6.45
CA LEU A 594 -31.18 7.84 -6.08
C LEU A 594 -31.42 8.82 -7.23
N THR A 595 -32.65 9.33 -7.29
CA THR A 595 -33.02 10.52 -8.07
C THR A 595 -32.58 11.81 -7.36
N ARG A 596 -32.69 12.95 -8.05
CA ARG A 596 -32.36 14.29 -7.52
C ARG A 596 -33.11 14.64 -6.22
N ASP A 597 -34.36 14.20 -6.12
CA ASP A 597 -35.24 14.36 -4.96
C ASP A 597 -35.05 13.25 -3.91
N ARG A 598 -33.94 12.49 -3.99
CA ARG A 598 -33.50 11.46 -3.03
C ARG A 598 -34.47 10.29 -2.88
N ILE A 599 -35.21 9.98 -3.94
CA ILE A 599 -36.09 8.82 -3.96
C ILE A 599 -35.29 7.62 -4.49
N PRO A 600 -35.20 6.51 -3.74
CA PRO A 600 -34.56 5.30 -4.24
C PRO A 600 -35.38 4.69 -5.39
N VAL A 601 -34.72 4.48 -6.53
CA VAL A 601 -35.30 3.92 -7.75
C VAL A 601 -34.55 2.67 -8.19
N VAL A 602 -35.26 1.78 -8.90
CA VAL A 602 -34.68 0.54 -9.44
C VAL A 602 -34.31 0.75 -10.90
N TYR A 603 -33.00 0.83 -11.20
CA TYR A 603 -32.47 0.97 -12.55
C TYR A 603 -30.95 0.63 -12.60
N PRO A 604 -30.47 -0.11 -13.61
CA PRO A 604 -29.11 -0.67 -13.63
C PRO A 604 -27.98 0.27 -14.09
N CYS A 605 -28.29 1.34 -14.82
CA CYS A 605 -27.26 2.26 -15.34
C CYS A 605 -27.32 3.63 -14.66
N PHE A 606 -26.19 4.33 -14.53
CA PHE A 606 -26.19 5.71 -13.98
C PHE A 606 -26.91 6.73 -14.86
N THR A 607 -27.02 6.45 -16.16
CA THR A 607 -27.62 7.33 -17.15
C THR A 607 -28.79 6.68 -17.90
N ILE A 608 -29.67 7.52 -18.43
CA ILE A 608 -30.78 7.12 -19.28
C ILE A 608 -30.66 7.86 -20.61
N LEU A 609 -30.57 7.11 -21.71
CA LEU A 609 -30.67 7.70 -23.04
C LEU A 609 -32.11 8.16 -23.28
N HIS A 610 -32.30 9.46 -23.45
CA HIS A 610 -33.59 10.09 -23.72
C HIS A 610 -33.41 11.22 -24.76
N HIS A 611 -34.11 11.13 -25.88
CA HIS A 611 -33.99 12.04 -27.04
C HIS A 611 -32.54 12.29 -27.53
N GLY A 612 -31.68 11.25 -27.48
CA GLY A 612 -30.29 11.34 -27.95
C GLY A 612 -29.33 11.97 -26.94
N ILE A 613 -29.78 12.26 -25.72
CA ILE A 613 -28.96 12.79 -24.62
C ILE A 613 -28.92 11.73 -23.51
N GLU A 614 -27.72 11.46 -22.99
CA GLU A 614 -27.57 10.64 -21.78
C GLU A 614 -27.79 11.51 -20.55
N LEU A 615 -28.85 11.19 -19.80
CA LEU A 615 -29.25 11.94 -18.61
C LEU A 615 -28.88 11.13 -17.35
N PRO A 616 -27.98 11.64 -16.49
CA PRO A 616 -27.73 11.03 -15.19
C PRO A 616 -29.00 11.00 -14.33
N ILE A 617 -29.28 9.85 -13.70
CA ILE A 617 -30.50 9.67 -12.89
C ILE A 617 -30.52 10.64 -11.69
N CYS A 618 -29.36 10.96 -11.12
CA CYS A 618 -29.23 11.93 -10.05
C CYS A 618 -29.68 13.35 -10.46
N HIS A 619 -29.83 13.67 -11.74
CA HIS A 619 -30.36 14.96 -12.21
C HIS A 619 -31.89 14.98 -12.38
N LEU A 620 -32.51 13.81 -12.48
CA LEU A 620 -33.95 13.66 -12.69
C LEU A 620 -34.69 13.64 -11.36
N THR A 621 -35.87 14.26 -11.28
CA THR A 621 -36.82 13.96 -10.19
C THR A 621 -37.48 12.61 -10.45
N TYR A 622 -38.03 12.00 -9.41
CA TYR A 622 -38.76 10.75 -9.57
C TYR A 622 -39.93 10.87 -10.55
N SER A 623 -40.65 12.00 -10.54
CA SER A 623 -41.72 12.27 -11.50
C SER A 623 -41.21 12.29 -12.96
N GLN A 624 -40.05 12.89 -13.22
CA GLN A 624 -39.45 12.91 -14.56
C GLN A 624 -38.98 11.52 -14.98
N PHE A 625 -38.34 10.79 -14.06
CA PHE A 625 -37.93 9.41 -14.27
C PHE A 625 -39.11 8.51 -14.66
N GLN A 626 -40.26 8.64 -14.00
CA GLN A 626 -41.48 7.92 -14.34
C GLN A 626 -42.02 8.27 -15.74
N VAL A 627 -42.04 9.56 -16.10
CA VAL A 627 -42.51 10.01 -17.43
C VAL A 627 -41.68 9.36 -18.54
N ILE A 628 -40.35 9.34 -18.38
CA ILE A 628 -39.44 8.68 -19.33
C ILE A 628 -39.74 7.18 -19.42
N GLY A 629 -40.05 6.52 -18.29
CA GLY A 629 -40.45 5.12 -18.28
C GLY A 629 -41.73 4.86 -19.10
N VAL A 630 -42.75 5.70 -18.94
CA VAL A 630 -44.01 5.60 -19.70
C VAL A 630 -43.78 5.80 -21.20
N GLU A 631 -42.96 6.79 -21.58
CA GLU A 631 -42.59 7.03 -22.98
C GLU A 631 -41.80 5.87 -23.60
N LYS A 632 -41.02 5.16 -22.79
CA LYS A 632 -40.32 3.93 -23.19
C LYS A 632 -41.23 2.69 -23.20
N GLY A 633 -42.54 2.86 -22.98
CA GLY A 633 -43.54 1.80 -23.12
C GLY A 633 -43.78 0.96 -21.86
N VAL A 634 -43.36 1.44 -20.69
CA VAL A 634 -43.53 0.71 -19.42
C VAL A 634 -44.97 0.80 -18.91
N ASN A 635 -45.69 -0.33 -18.89
CA ASN A 635 -47.03 -0.42 -18.29
C ASN A 635 -46.96 -0.91 -16.83
N ARG A 636 -47.29 -0.01 -15.89
CA ARG A 636 -47.18 -0.25 -14.45
C ARG A 636 -48.20 -1.24 -13.90
N LEU A 637 -49.43 -1.23 -14.43
CA LEU A 637 -50.49 -2.13 -13.96
C LEU A 637 -50.11 -3.58 -14.26
N ASP A 638 -49.63 -3.83 -15.47
CA ASP A 638 -49.17 -5.15 -15.91
C ASP A 638 -47.95 -5.60 -15.11
N LEU A 639 -47.00 -4.69 -14.83
CA LEU A 639 -45.85 -4.95 -13.97
C LEU A 639 -46.27 -5.39 -12.56
N PHE A 640 -47.16 -4.64 -11.90
CA PHE A 640 -47.60 -4.98 -10.55
C PHE A 640 -48.37 -6.30 -10.51
N GLN A 641 -49.24 -6.55 -11.48
CA GLN A 641 -49.94 -7.82 -11.59
C GLN A 641 -48.97 -8.99 -11.79
N HIS A 642 -47.94 -8.81 -12.63
CA HIS A 642 -46.93 -9.82 -12.84
C HIS A 642 -46.10 -10.10 -11.58
N LEU A 643 -45.63 -9.04 -10.90
CA LEU A 643 -44.84 -9.17 -9.67
C LEU A 643 -45.62 -9.93 -8.59
N GLN A 644 -46.91 -9.65 -8.43
CA GLN A 644 -47.73 -10.30 -7.41
C GLN A 644 -48.08 -11.77 -7.72
N THR A 645 -48.22 -12.12 -9.00
CA THR A 645 -48.75 -13.44 -9.41
C THR A 645 -47.69 -14.43 -9.87
N ARG A 646 -46.56 -13.97 -10.43
CA ARG A 646 -45.58 -14.83 -11.10
C ARG A 646 -44.14 -14.67 -10.62
N ALA A 647 -43.84 -13.67 -9.78
CA ALA A 647 -42.46 -13.45 -9.34
C ALA A 647 -41.88 -14.62 -8.54
N VAL A 648 -42.72 -15.37 -7.81
CA VAL A 648 -42.27 -16.56 -7.05
C VAL A 648 -41.91 -17.71 -7.98
N ASP A 649 -42.57 -17.82 -9.13
CA ASP A 649 -42.38 -18.93 -10.08
C ASP A 649 -41.17 -18.69 -11.01
N ASP A 650 -40.89 -17.43 -11.38
CA ASP A 650 -39.77 -17.05 -12.25
C ASP A 650 -39.07 -15.77 -11.77
N LEU A 651 -38.10 -15.96 -10.87
CA LEU A 651 -37.26 -14.89 -10.32
C LEU A 651 -36.40 -14.19 -11.39
N ALA A 652 -35.99 -14.92 -12.44
CA ALA A 652 -35.18 -14.37 -13.53
C ALA A 652 -36.00 -13.44 -14.42
N GLN A 653 -37.27 -13.76 -14.67
CA GLN A 653 -38.19 -12.84 -15.34
C GLN A 653 -38.47 -11.61 -14.47
N ALA A 654 -38.69 -11.79 -13.16
CA ALA A 654 -38.89 -10.68 -12.23
C ALA A 654 -37.69 -9.71 -12.24
N HIS A 655 -36.46 -10.22 -12.15
CA HIS A 655 -35.24 -9.42 -12.27
C HIS A 655 -35.20 -8.58 -13.56
N ARG A 656 -35.44 -9.22 -14.72
CA ARG A 656 -35.44 -8.53 -16.03
C ARG A 656 -36.50 -7.44 -16.13
N MET A 657 -37.71 -7.71 -15.65
CA MET A 657 -38.79 -6.72 -15.65
C MET A 657 -38.48 -5.55 -14.70
N LEU A 658 -37.88 -5.83 -13.54
CA LEU A 658 -37.52 -4.81 -12.55
C LEU A 658 -36.37 -3.91 -13.03
N ALA A 659 -35.40 -4.45 -13.78
CA ALA A 659 -34.31 -3.69 -14.37
C ALA A 659 -34.78 -2.62 -15.38
N SER A 660 -35.94 -2.81 -16.01
CA SER A 660 -36.55 -1.84 -16.93
C SER A 660 -37.86 -1.25 -16.42
N SER A 661 -38.10 -1.28 -15.10
CA SER A 661 -39.43 -0.96 -14.52
C SER A 661 -39.68 0.53 -14.27
N PHE A 662 -38.62 1.32 -14.13
CA PHE A 662 -38.71 2.74 -13.74
C PHE A 662 -39.54 2.98 -12.46
N LEU A 663 -39.55 2.00 -11.55
CA LEU A 663 -40.26 2.05 -10.27
C LEU A 663 -39.35 2.57 -9.15
N SER A 664 -39.97 3.12 -8.12
CA SER A 664 -39.28 3.35 -6.84
C SER A 664 -39.05 2.04 -6.09
N LEU A 665 -38.00 1.97 -5.27
CA LEU A 665 -37.75 0.82 -4.39
C LEU A 665 -38.96 0.53 -3.48
N LYS A 666 -39.63 1.58 -3.00
CA LYS A 666 -40.81 1.47 -2.14
C LYS A 666 -41.94 0.70 -2.83
N GLU A 667 -42.26 1.05 -4.07
CA GLU A 667 -43.29 0.36 -4.85
C GLU A 667 -42.90 -1.09 -5.15
N VAL A 668 -41.63 -1.33 -5.49
CA VAL A 668 -41.13 -2.69 -5.74
C VAL A 668 -41.30 -3.56 -4.51
N LEU A 669 -40.87 -3.09 -3.33
CA LEU A 669 -41.00 -3.85 -2.08
C LEU A 669 -42.46 -4.09 -1.69
N GLN A 670 -43.36 -3.14 -1.92
CA GLN A 670 -44.79 -3.27 -1.64
C GLN A 670 -45.51 -4.30 -2.52
N HIS A 671 -45.10 -4.43 -3.79
CA HIS A 671 -45.77 -5.33 -4.75
C HIS A 671 -45.06 -6.68 -4.92
N LEU A 672 -43.79 -6.79 -4.55
CA LEU A 672 -43.09 -8.07 -4.56
C LEU A 672 -43.62 -8.95 -3.42
N PRO A 673 -43.92 -10.25 -3.65
CA PRO A 673 -44.39 -11.16 -2.61
C PRO A 673 -43.40 -11.24 -1.44
N ILE A 674 -43.91 -11.31 -0.21
CA ILE A 674 -43.08 -11.24 1.01
C ILE A 674 -42.05 -12.39 1.06
N GLY A 675 -42.43 -13.57 0.54
CA GLY A 675 -41.57 -14.76 0.43
C GLY A 675 -40.38 -14.67 -0.53
N VAL A 676 -40.28 -13.62 -1.36
CA VAL A 676 -39.14 -13.43 -2.27
C VAL A 676 -38.04 -12.65 -1.56
N ASN A 677 -36.86 -13.25 -1.43
CA ASN A 677 -35.68 -12.59 -0.89
C ASN A 677 -35.06 -11.63 -1.91
N VAL A 678 -34.37 -10.60 -1.42
CA VAL A 678 -33.90 -9.50 -2.26
C VAL A 678 -32.41 -9.22 -2.02
N ASN A 679 -31.66 -9.09 -3.11
CA ASN A 679 -30.33 -8.52 -3.11
C ASN A 679 -30.40 -7.07 -3.62
N LEU A 680 -30.17 -6.10 -2.73
CA LEU A 680 -30.10 -4.68 -3.09
C LEU A 680 -28.68 -4.34 -3.53
N SER A 681 -28.48 -4.33 -4.85
CA SER A 681 -27.23 -3.93 -5.50
C SER A 681 -27.18 -2.41 -5.61
N ILE A 682 -26.49 -1.77 -4.68
CA ILE A 682 -26.45 -0.32 -4.57
C ILE A 682 -25.44 0.26 -5.56
N LEU A 683 -25.91 1.12 -6.45
CA LEU A 683 -25.07 1.79 -7.44
C LEU A 683 -24.69 3.17 -6.90
N TYR A 684 -23.46 3.27 -6.42
CA TYR A 684 -22.87 4.52 -5.95
C TYR A 684 -21.58 4.81 -6.75
N PRO A 685 -21.52 5.90 -7.52
CA PRO A 685 -20.41 6.14 -8.44
C PRO A 685 -19.11 6.43 -7.68
N SER A 686 -17.98 6.06 -8.30
CA SER A 686 -16.66 6.52 -7.89
C SER A 686 -16.46 8.01 -8.23
N ALA A 687 -15.46 8.65 -7.61
CA ALA A 687 -15.14 10.05 -7.91
C ALA A 687 -14.77 10.27 -9.40
N ALA A 688 -14.17 9.26 -10.05
CA ALA A 688 -13.85 9.32 -11.48
C ALA A 688 -15.13 9.26 -12.34
N GLU A 689 -16.07 8.38 -12.01
CA GLU A 689 -17.37 8.28 -12.71
C GLU A 689 -18.23 9.52 -12.50
N GLU A 690 -18.22 10.07 -11.28
CA GLU A 690 -18.93 11.31 -10.94
C GLU A 690 -18.46 12.47 -11.84
N GLN A 691 -17.15 12.60 -12.04
CA GLN A 691 -16.54 13.58 -12.93
C GLN A 691 -16.84 13.29 -14.41
N ALA A 692 -16.69 12.05 -14.85
CA ALA A 692 -16.89 11.65 -16.25
C ALA A 692 -18.34 11.83 -16.72
N LEU A 693 -19.30 11.53 -15.85
CA LEU A 693 -20.74 11.63 -16.13
C LEU A 693 -21.35 12.96 -15.67
N ASN A 694 -20.54 13.89 -15.15
CA ASN A 694 -20.94 15.21 -14.66
C ASN A 694 -22.12 15.15 -13.66
N MET A 695 -22.00 14.31 -12.63
CA MET A 695 -23.08 13.99 -11.68
C MET A 695 -23.25 15.03 -10.55
N VAL A 696 -23.43 16.31 -10.91
CA VAL A 696 -23.45 17.46 -9.97
C VAL A 696 -24.52 17.41 -8.87
N SER A 697 -25.56 16.56 -8.98
CA SER A 697 -26.62 16.43 -7.99
C SER A 697 -26.60 15.09 -7.24
N LEU A 698 -25.45 14.41 -7.21
CA LEU A 698 -25.28 13.19 -6.43
C LEU A 698 -25.44 13.48 -4.93
N ALA A 699 -26.20 12.62 -4.24
CA ALA A 699 -26.34 12.73 -2.79
C ALA A 699 -25.08 12.21 -2.09
N ASP A 700 -24.69 12.89 -1.01
CA ASP A 700 -23.64 12.43 -0.11
C ASP A 700 -23.92 11.01 0.42
N VAL A 701 -22.86 10.22 0.63
CA VAL A 701 -22.94 8.80 1.02
C VAL A 701 -23.85 8.54 2.24
N ASN A 702 -23.86 9.44 3.23
CA ASN A 702 -24.72 9.28 4.41
C ASN A 702 -26.18 9.49 4.06
N SER A 703 -26.50 10.55 3.33
CA SER A 703 -27.86 10.82 2.86
C SER A 703 -28.34 9.74 1.91
N PHE A 704 -27.43 9.20 1.11
CA PHE A 704 -27.70 8.13 0.16
C PHE A 704 -28.09 6.83 0.87
N ALA A 705 -27.29 6.41 1.84
CA ALA A 705 -27.58 5.25 2.69
C ALA A 705 -28.86 5.45 3.51
N ASP A 706 -29.06 6.62 4.12
CA ASP A 706 -30.25 6.91 4.95
C ASP A 706 -31.54 6.81 4.13
N ALA A 707 -31.56 7.32 2.89
CA ALA A 707 -32.73 7.23 2.01
C ALA A 707 -33.12 5.78 1.69
N ILE A 708 -32.13 4.93 1.40
CA ILE A 708 -32.37 3.50 1.12
C ILE A 708 -32.82 2.76 2.39
N LEU A 709 -32.09 2.93 3.50
CA LEU A 709 -32.40 2.27 4.77
C LEU A 709 -33.80 2.63 5.28
N THR A 710 -34.22 3.89 5.11
CA THR A 710 -35.58 4.33 5.49
C THR A 710 -36.65 3.52 4.76
N VAL A 711 -36.52 3.34 3.45
CA VAL A 711 -37.47 2.53 2.66
C VAL A 711 -37.47 1.06 3.10
N VAL A 712 -36.29 0.49 3.35
CA VAL A 712 -36.14 -0.90 3.78
C VAL A 712 -36.72 -1.13 5.18
N PHE A 713 -36.43 -0.24 6.13
CA PHE A 713 -36.91 -0.33 7.51
C PHE A 713 -38.41 -0.12 7.61
N ASP A 714 -38.95 0.86 6.89
CA ASP A 714 -40.41 1.08 6.85
C ASP A 714 -41.13 -0.13 6.26
N HIS A 715 -40.58 -0.73 5.19
CA HIS A 715 -41.15 -1.96 4.63
C HIS A 715 -41.07 -3.13 5.62
N ALA A 716 -39.96 -3.30 6.33
CA ALA A 716 -39.81 -4.34 7.35
C ALA A 716 -40.81 -4.17 8.50
N ARG A 717 -41.03 -2.92 8.98
CA ARG A 717 -42.06 -2.63 10.01
C ARG A 717 -43.45 -3.00 9.54
N VAL A 718 -43.85 -2.52 8.36
CA VAL A 718 -45.18 -2.81 7.80
C VAL A 718 -45.38 -4.31 7.58
N SER A 719 -44.34 -5.01 7.13
CA SER A 719 -44.41 -6.47 6.92
C SER A 719 -44.54 -7.22 8.26
N ARG A 720 -43.82 -6.79 9.30
CA ARG A 720 -43.89 -7.38 10.64
C ARG A 720 -45.24 -7.16 11.31
N ASP A 721 -45.86 -6.00 11.11
CA ASP A 721 -47.21 -5.72 11.62
C ASP A 721 -48.28 -6.61 10.96
N GLN A 722 -48.05 -7.01 9.70
CA GLN A 722 -48.94 -7.92 8.96
C GLN A 722 -48.69 -9.39 9.29
N ASN A 723 -47.42 -9.80 9.42
CA ASN A 723 -46.99 -11.15 9.74
C ASN A 723 -45.79 -11.13 10.70
N PRO A 724 -46.02 -11.26 12.02
CA PRO A 724 -44.95 -11.17 13.03
C PRO A 724 -43.87 -12.25 12.89
N GLU A 725 -44.22 -13.40 12.34
CA GLU A 725 -43.34 -14.58 12.16
C GLU A 725 -42.50 -14.51 10.88
N PHE A 726 -42.75 -13.55 9.98
CA PHE A 726 -42.12 -13.52 8.67
C PHE A 726 -41.37 -12.20 8.42
N MET A 727 -40.06 -12.29 8.22
CA MET A 727 -39.23 -11.17 7.77
C MET A 727 -38.55 -11.55 6.46
N ARG A 728 -38.69 -10.70 5.43
CA ARG A 728 -38.01 -10.88 4.15
C ARG A 728 -36.48 -10.81 4.35
N SER A 729 -35.74 -11.75 3.77
CA SER A 729 -34.27 -11.67 3.74
C SER A 729 -33.80 -10.61 2.75
N VAL A 730 -32.94 -9.70 3.20
CA VAL A 730 -32.35 -8.62 2.41
C VAL A 730 -30.84 -8.68 2.55
N VAL A 731 -30.14 -8.64 1.41
CA VAL A 731 -28.68 -8.58 1.33
C VAL A 731 -28.28 -7.30 0.60
N PHE A 732 -27.30 -6.56 1.12
CA PHE A 732 -26.73 -5.40 0.43
C PHE A 732 -25.45 -5.78 -0.31
N THR A 733 -25.35 -5.38 -1.57
CA THR A 733 -24.14 -5.54 -2.39
C THR A 733 -23.77 -4.23 -3.08
N SER A 734 -22.48 -3.97 -3.27
CA SER A 734 -22.00 -2.81 -4.02
C SER A 734 -20.53 -3.00 -4.39
N TYR A 735 -20.13 -2.44 -5.54
CA TYR A 735 -18.73 -2.35 -5.97
C TYR A 735 -17.99 -1.16 -5.30
N ASN A 736 -18.74 -0.20 -4.76
CA ASN A 736 -18.18 0.96 -4.09
C ASN A 736 -18.01 0.68 -2.58
N PRO A 737 -16.78 0.73 -2.03
CA PRO A 737 -16.54 0.43 -0.63
C PRO A 737 -17.12 1.47 0.31
N ASN A 738 -17.20 2.75 -0.09
CA ASN A 738 -17.66 3.82 0.78
C ASN A 738 -19.13 3.65 1.19
N ILE A 739 -20.00 3.25 0.24
CA ILE A 739 -21.41 2.99 0.54
C ILE A 739 -21.58 1.68 1.31
N CYS A 740 -20.74 0.66 1.09
CA CYS A 740 -20.73 -0.56 1.90
C CYS A 740 -20.39 -0.26 3.37
N VAL A 741 -19.36 0.58 3.61
CA VAL A 741 -19.00 1.05 4.96
C VAL A 741 -20.18 1.79 5.58
N ALA A 742 -20.78 2.74 4.86
CA ALA A 742 -21.92 3.50 5.37
C ALA A 742 -23.11 2.61 5.76
N LEU A 743 -23.50 1.66 4.88
CA LEU A 743 -24.59 0.73 5.14
C LEU A 743 -24.27 -0.19 6.33
N ASN A 744 -23.07 -0.74 6.41
CA ASN A 744 -22.70 -1.66 7.49
C ASN A 744 -22.64 -0.99 8.87
N TRP A 745 -22.15 0.25 8.94
CA TRP A 745 -22.07 0.99 10.21
C TRP A 745 -23.41 1.60 10.64
N LYS A 746 -24.34 1.86 9.71
CA LYS A 746 -25.66 2.43 10.02
C LYS A 746 -26.69 1.39 10.47
N GLN A 747 -26.48 0.10 10.20
CA GLN A 747 -27.44 -0.95 10.58
C GLN A 747 -26.79 -2.30 10.90
N PRO A 748 -27.28 -3.05 11.90
CA PRO A 748 -26.77 -4.38 12.26
C PRO A 748 -27.63 -5.56 11.78
N ASN A 749 -28.75 -5.32 11.07
CA ASN A 749 -29.77 -6.32 10.78
C ASN A 749 -29.53 -7.11 9.49
N TYR A 750 -28.88 -6.51 8.49
CA TYR A 750 -28.73 -7.05 7.15
C TYR A 750 -27.25 -7.17 6.76
N PRO A 751 -26.84 -8.27 6.11
CA PRO A 751 -25.48 -8.48 5.65
C PRO A 751 -25.10 -7.54 4.50
N VAL A 752 -23.84 -7.11 4.50
CA VAL A 752 -23.23 -6.31 3.44
C VAL A 752 -22.06 -7.10 2.83
N LEU A 753 -22.07 -7.29 1.51
CA LEU A 753 -20.96 -7.87 0.76
C LEU A 753 -20.37 -6.85 -0.22
N LEU A 754 -19.04 -6.82 -0.32
CA LEU A 754 -18.32 -5.97 -1.25
C LEU A 754 -18.06 -6.72 -2.57
N CYS A 755 -18.43 -6.14 -3.70
CA CYS A 755 -18.16 -6.70 -5.02
C CYS A 755 -16.78 -6.27 -5.53
N ASN A 756 -16.06 -7.19 -6.16
CA ASN A 756 -14.78 -6.97 -6.80
C ASN A 756 -14.80 -7.50 -8.23
N ASP A 757 -14.43 -6.64 -9.18
CA ASP A 757 -14.47 -6.94 -10.62
C ASP A 757 -13.10 -7.20 -11.26
N LEU A 758 -12.07 -7.45 -10.45
CA LEU A 758 -10.75 -7.82 -10.96
C LEU A 758 -10.86 -9.08 -11.82
N GLY A 759 -10.20 -9.07 -12.98
CA GLY A 759 -10.24 -10.18 -13.93
C GLY A 759 -11.34 -10.08 -15.00
N GLN A 760 -11.94 -8.89 -15.19
CA GLN A 760 -12.77 -8.61 -16.36
C GLN A 760 -11.91 -8.57 -17.64
N ILE A 761 -11.72 -9.73 -18.28
CA ILE A 761 -10.98 -9.89 -19.55
C ILE A 761 -11.79 -9.34 -20.76
N ARG A 762 -13.04 -8.92 -20.54
CA ARG A 762 -14.01 -8.57 -21.60
C ARG A 762 -13.69 -7.28 -22.38
N ASP A 763 -12.90 -6.35 -21.85
CA ASP A 763 -12.63 -5.08 -22.55
C ASP A 763 -11.66 -5.21 -23.73
N LEU A 764 -10.94 -6.33 -23.86
CA LEU A 764 -10.03 -6.58 -24.99
C LEU A 764 -10.62 -7.50 -26.08
N THR A 765 -11.78 -8.11 -25.83
CA THR A 765 -12.35 -9.15 -26.71
C THR A 765 -13.80 -8.88 -27.14
N ARG A 766 -14.20 -7.61 -27.31
CA ARG A 766 -15.48 -7.23 -27.94
C ARG A 766 -15.57 -7.74 -29.39
N GLY A 767 -15.83 -9.03 -29.57
CA GLY A 767 -16.57 -9.58 -30.68
C GLY A 767 -18.05 -9.32 -30.45
N VAL A 768 -18.75 -8.87 -31.49
CA VAL A 768 -20.09 -8.26 -31.51
C VAL A 768 -21.24 -9.23 -31.11
N GLY A 769 -20.99 -10.32 -30.37
CA GLY A 769 -21.91 -11.47 -30.28
C GLY A 769 -22.64 -11.74 -28.96
N SER A 770 -22.08 -11.40 -27.79
CA SER A 770 -22.69 -11.80 -26.50
C SER A 770 -22.62 -10.70 -25.44
N LEU A 771 -23.64 -9.86 -25.40
CA LEU A 771 -23.85 -8.89 -24.32
C LEU A 771 -24.47 -9.61 -23.10
N PRO A 772 -24.11 -9.23 -21.85
CA PRO A 772 -24.93 -9.61 -20.70
C PRO A 772 -26.37 -9.14 -20.91
N HIS A 773 -27.35 -9.88 -20.40
CA HIS A 773 -28.76 -9.58 -20.67
C HIS A 773 -29.18 -8.20 -20.10
N ILE A 774 -28.45 -7.69 -19.09
CA ILE A 774 -28.55 -6.35 -18.49
C ILE A 774 -27.13 -5.81 -18.26
N ASP A 775 -26.87 -4.58 -18.71
CA ASP A 775 -25.61 -3.86 -18.46
C ASP A 775 -25.74 -3.02 -17.19
N SER A 776 -24.71 -2.95 -16.35
CA SER A 776 -24.76 -2.25 -15.04
C SER A 776 -23.58 -1.32 -14.83
N SER A 777 -23.82 -0.09 -14.36
CA SER A 777 -22.76 0.89 -14.05
C SER A 777 -22.12 0.67 -12.67
N GLY A 778 -21.01 1.39 -12.36
CA GLY A 778 -20.42 1.41 -11.02
C GLY A 778 -19.39 0.32 -10.74
N ARG A 779 -18.97 -0.43 -11.76
CA ARG A 779 -17.92 -1.45 -11.64
C ARG A 779 -16.57 -0.76 -11.39
N ALA A 780 -15.92 -1.13 -10.29
CA ALA A 780 -14.60 -0.63 -9.94
C ALA A 780 -13.65 -1.82 -9.69
N SER A 781 -12.51 -1.83 -10.36
CA SER A 781 -11.45 -2.81 -10.11
C SER A 781 -10.58 -2.33 -8.94
N MET A 782 -10.47 -3.15 -7.89
CA MET A 782 -9.49 -3.00 -6.83
C MET A 782 -8.77 -4.34 -6.62
N SER A 783 -7.60 -4.32 -6.00
CA SER A 783 -6.90 -5.57 -5.70
C SER A 783 -7.71 -6.45 -4.74
N ILE A 784 -7.54 -7.77 -4.86
CA ILE A 784 -8.23 -8.70 -3.95
C ILE A 784 -7.79 -8.44 -2.51
N LYS A 785 -6.50 -8.19 -2.30
CA LYS A 785 -5.91 -7.79 -1.02
C LYS A 785 -6.60 -6.59 -0.40
N GLU A 786 -6.83 -5.51 -1.17
CA GLU A 786 -7.50 -4.31 -0.66
C GLU A 786 -8.96 -4.58 -0.32
N SER A 787 -9.69 -5.29 -1.20
CA SER A 787 -11.10 -5.63 -0.93
C SER A 787 -11.26 -6.50 0.32
N ALA A 788 -10.39 -7.49 0.51
CA ALA A 788 -10.38 -8.35 1.69
C ALA A 788 -10.02 -7.56 2.96
N ARG A 789 -9.04 -6.65 2.87
CA ARG A 789 -8.67 -5.76 3.99
C ARG A 789 -9.85 -4.87 4.39
N ILE A 790 -10.50 -4.19 3.44
CA ILE A 790 -11.66 -3.31 3.69
C ILE A 790 -12.80 -4.09 4.34
N ALA A 791 -13.09 -5.29 3.81
CA ALA A 791 -14.13 -6.16 4.34
C ALA A 791 -13.82 -6.58 5.78
N GLN A 792 -12.59 -7.00 6.05
CA GLN A 792 -12.16 -7.40 7.39
C GLN A 792 -12.16 -6.22 8.37
N SER A 793 -11.64 -5.05 7.97
CA SER A 793 -11.54 -3.87 8.85
C SER A 793 -12.91 -3.29 9.22
N ASN A 794 -13.91 -3.49 8.36
CA ASN A 794 -15.27 -2.99 8.57
C ASN A 794 -16.25 -4.08 9.01
N ASN A 795 -15.80 -5.32 9.21
CA ASN A 795 -16.66 -6.47 9.53
C ASN A 795 -17.79 -6.69 8.52
N PHE A 796 -17.49 -6.60 7.22
CA PHE A 796 -18.42 -7.03 6.18
C PHE A 796 -18.63 -8.54 6.24
N MET A 797 -19.74 -9.01 5.69
CA MET A 797 -20.04 -10.44 5.62
C MET A 797 -19.07 -11.18 4.71
N GLY A 798 -18.70 -10.56 3.60
CA GLY A 798 -17.97 -11.26 2.56
C GLY A 798 -17.68 -10.46 1.31
N LEU A 799 -17.14 -11.17 0.32
CA LEU A 799 -16.77 -10.65 -0.99
C LEU A 799 -17.56 -11.36 -2.09
N ILE A 800 -17.86 -10.63 -3.16
CA ILE A 800 -18.32 -11.19 -4.43
C ILE A 800 -17.19 -11.00 -5.45
N CYS A 801 -16.60 -12.10 -5.92
CA CYS A 801 -15.48 -12.09 -6.87
C CYS A 801 -15.85 -12.85 -8.14
N ARG A 802 -15.26 -12.48 -9.28
CA ARG A 802 -15.48 -13.13 -10.57
C ARG A 802 -15.15 -14.62 -10.54
N SER A 803 -16.04 -15.47 -11.07
CA SER A 803 -15.78 -16.92 -11.19
C SER A 803 -14.54 -17.19 -12.04
N SER A 804 -14.36 -16.43 -13.13
CA SER A 804 -13.19 -16.51 -14.00
C SER A 804 -11.88 -16.30 -13.25
N LEU A 805 -11.81 -15.30 -12.38
CA LEU A 805 -10.63 -15.04 -11.57
C LEU A 805 -10.36 -16.20 -10.60
N LEU A 806 -11.38 -16.65 -9.88
CA LEU A 806 -11.26 -17.72 -8.89
C LEU A 806 -10.87 -19.06 -9.54
N ASN A 807 -11.32 -19.32 -10.77
CA ASN A 807 -10.90 -20.50 -11.51
C ASN A 807 -9.44 -20.38 -11.98
N VAL A 808 -9.03 -19.20 -12.47
CA VAL A 808 -7.64 -18.95 -12.90
C VAL A 808 -6.67 -19.05 -11.72
N VAL A 809 -7.11 -18.63 -10.53
CA VAL A 809 -6.31 -18.60 -9.30
C VAL A 809 -7.11 -19.20 -8.11
N PRO A 810 -7.25 -20.54 -8.03
CA PRO A 810 -8.06 -21.20 -6.99
C PRO A 810 -7.58 -20.92 -5.56
N ALA A 811 -6.29 -20.71 -5.36
CA ALA A 811 -5.71 -20.39 -4.06
C ALA A 811 -6.31 -19.13 -3.42
N LEU A 812 -6.86 -18.20 -4.21
CA LEU A 812 -7.56 -17.03 -3.67
C LEU A 812 -8.78 -17.42 -2.82
N VAL A 813 -9.45 -18.52 -3.15
CA VAL A 813 -10.61 -19.00 -2.39
C VAL A 813 -10.18 -19.34 -0.96
N GLU A 814 -9.12 -20.12 -0.82
CA GLU A 814 -8.59 -20.52 0.50
C GLU A 814 -8.11 -19.28 1.27
N THR A 815 -7.34 -18.39 0.63
CA THR A 815 -6.83 -17.17 1.29
C THR A 815 -7.95 -16.24 1.77
N ILE A 816 -9.00 -16.02 0.98
CA ILE A 816 -10.13 -15.16 1.39
C ILE A 816 -10.90 -15.81 2.55
N LYS A 817 -11.11 -17.12 2.50
CA LYS A 817 -11.82 -17.85 3.55
C LYS A 817 -11.03 -17.90 4.86
N GLU A 818 -9.71 -18.05 4.81
CA GLU A 818 -8.85 -17.96 6.01
C GLU A 818 -8.97 -16.61 6.74
N LEU A 819 -9.41 -15.54 6.05
CA LEU A 819 -9.69 -14.24 6.66
C LEU A 819 -11.06 -14.18 7.37
N GLY A 820 -11.85 -15.25 7.28
CA GLY A 820 -13.19 -15.41 7.85
C GLY A 820 -14.29 -14.71 7.05
N LEU A 821 -14.11 -14.58 5.73
CA LEU A 821 -15.05 -13.89 4.83
C LEU A 821 -15.85 -14.89 3.99
N VAL A 822 -17.16 -14.68 3.89
CA VAL A 822 -18.00 -15.41 2.92
C VAL A 822 -17.57 -15.04 1.51
N LEU A 823 -17.35 -16.03 0.65
CA LEU A 823 -16.97 -15.79 -0.74
C LEU A 823 -18.08 -16.25 -1.70
N VAL A 824 -18.56 -15.34 -2.53
CA VAL A 824 -19.54 -15.60 -3.58
C VAL A 824 -18.88 -15.47 -4.95
N ALA A 825 -19.08 -16.45 -5.82
CA ALA A 825 -18.60 -16.41 -7.20
C ALA A 825 -19.60 -15.68 -8.11
N ASP A 826 -19.16 -14.66 -8.82
CA ASP A 826 -19.94 -13.97 -9.85
C ASP A 826 -19.75 -14.63 -11.21
N THR A 827 -20.82 -15.30 -11.67
CA THR A 827 -20.93 -16.03 -12.94
C THR A 827 -21.68 -15.23 -14.01
N SER A 828 -21.90 -13.93 -13.81
CA SER A 828 -22.69 -13.12 -14.75
C SER A 828 -22.13 -12.99 -16.17
N ASP A 829 -20.87 -13.39 -16.41
CA ASP A 829 -20.30 -13.46 -17.77
C ASP A 829 -20.42 -14.83 -18.44
N GLU A 830 -20.90 -15.85 -17.73
CA GLU A 830 -21.02 -17.22 -18.25
C GLU A 830 -22.21 -17.26 -19.22
N VAL A 831 -21.93 -17.48 -20.51
CA VAL A 831 -22.97 -17.72 -21.51
C VAL A 831 -23.54 -19.11 -21.22
N GLU A 832 -24.81 -19.20 -20.79
CA GLU A 832 -25.47 -20.49 -20.72
C GLU A 832 -25.38 -21.17 -22.10
N PRO A 833 -24.83 -22.38 -22.22
CA PRO A 833 -24.83 -23.09 -23.48
C PRO A 833 -26.28 -23.38 -23.87
N SER A 834 -26.81 -22.56 -24.78
CA SER A 834 -28.11 -22.82 -25.41
C SER A 834 -28.07 -24.24 -25.95
N GLY A 835 -29.04 -25.07 -25.57
CA GLY A 835 -29.07 -26.52 -25.78
C GLY A 835 -29.04 -27.00 -27.24
N TYR A 836 -27.94 -26.77 -27.94
CA TYR A 836 -27.58 -27.39 -29.19
C TYR A 836 -26.20 -28.03 -29.03
N LYS A 837 -26.22 -29.30 -28.62
CA LYS A 837 -25.15 -30.24 -28.98
C LYS A 837 -25.18 -30.39 -30.50
N GLU A 838 -24.47 -29.55 -31.24
CA GLU A 838 -23.88 -29.94 -32.53
C GLU A 838 -22.94 -28.85 -33.08
N ALA A 839 -21.66 -29.23 -33.17
CA ALA A 839 -20.65 -28.82 -34.14
C ALA A 839 -20.64 -27.35 -34.60
N LEU A 840 -19.59 -26.62 -34.20
CA LEU A 840 -18.62 -26.05 -35.15
C LEU A 840 -17.41 -25.50 -34.39
N GLY A 841 -16.27 -26.14 -34.65
CA GLY A 841 -14.97 -25.61 -34.29
C GLY A 841 -14.68 -24.35 -35.08
N ALA A 842 -14.63 -23.23 -34.38
CA ALA A 842 -13.91 -22.05 -34.80
C ALA A 842 -13.21 -21.51 -33.55
N ALA A 843 -11.88 -21.50 -33.58
CA ALA A 843 -11.05 -20.96 -32.52
C ALA A 843 -11.47 -19.53 -32.19
N ASN A 844 -12.02 -19.32 -30.99
CA ASN A 844 -12.12 -17.99 -30.40
C ASN A 844 -10.70 -17.45 -30.23
N ALA A 845 -10.44 -16.28 -30.80
CA ALA A 845 -9.11 -15.69 -30.94
C ALA A 845 -8.43 -15.26 -29.62
N MET A 846 -9.01 -15.55 -28.46
CA MET A 846 -8.32 -15.60 -27.17
C MET A 846 -8.91 -16.76 -26.36
N GLY A 847 -8.11 -17.80 -26.15
CA GLY A 847 -8.50 -19.06 -25.51
C GLY A 847 -8.80 -18.93 -24.01
N VAL A 848 -9.94 -18.33 -23.64
CA VAL A 848 -10.51 -18.59 -22.31
C VAL A 848 -11.29 -19.89 -22.43
N ALA A 849 -10.64 -20.99 -22.02
CA ALA A 849 -11.24 -22.31 -22.11
C ALA A 849 -12.50 -22.42 -21.24
N GLU A 850 -13.45 -23.24 -21.69
CA GLU A 850 -14.78 -23.48 -21.08
C GLU A 850 -14.72 -23.83 -19.57
N TRP A 851 -13.56 -24.25 -19.05
CA TRP A 851 -13.33 -24.52 -17.63
C TRP A 851 -13.24 -23.26 -16.76
N ALA A 852 -12.80 -22.12 -17.31
CA ALA A 852 -12.68 -20.87 -16.55
C ALA A 852 -14.04 -20.25 -16.21
N TYR A 853 -15.11 -20.77 -16.79
CA TYR A 853 -16.51 -20.38 -16.58
C TYR A 853 -17.30 -21.49 -15.88
N ARG A 854 -16.63 -22.28 -15.03
CA ARG A 854 -17.29 -23.25 -14.14
C ARG A 854 -17.45 -22.64 -12.75
N MET A 855 -18.34 -23.20 -11.95
CA MET A 855 -18.40 -22.83 -10.54
C MET A 855 -17.07 -23.21 -9.86
N PRO A 856 -16.38 -22.25 -9.21
CA PRO A 856 -15.17 -22.54 -8.46
C PRO A 856 -15.48 -23.41 -7.24
N ASP A 857 -14.58 -24.33 -6.90
CA ASP A 857 -14.72 -25.16 -5.70
C ASP A 857 -14.49 -24.31 -4.43
N GLY A 858 -15.19 -24.67 -3.34
CA GLY A 858 -14.97 -24.08 -2.01
C GLY A 858 -15.68 -22.74 -1.72
N VAL A 859 -16.36 -22.13 -2.70
CA VAL A 859 -17.15 -20.89 -2.53
C VAL A 859 -18.46 -21.14 -1.78
N ASN A 860 -19.00 -20.11 -1.13
CA ASN A 860 -20.21 -20.18 -0.29
C ASN A 860 -21.50 -19.84 -1.04
N GLY A 861 -21.41 -19.41 -2.29
CA GLY A 861 -22.57 -19.05 -3.10
C GLY A 861 -22.19 -18.57 -4.49
N ALA A 862 -23.20 -18.24 -5.29
CA ALA A 862 -23.03 -17.74 -6.64
C ALA A 862 -24.01 -16.61 -7.00
N MET A 863 -23.49 -15.58 -7.67
CA MET A 863 -24.28 -14.60 -8.41
C MET A 863 -24.41 -15.06 -9.85
N LYS A 864 -25.63 -15.31 -10.32
CA LYS A 864 -25.91 -15.81 -11.67
C LYS A 864 -26.19 -14.68 -12.66
N ALA A 865 -25.95 -14.94 -13.95
CA ALA A 865 -26.23 -14.00 -15.05
C ALA A 865 -27.71 -13.59 -15.16
N ASN A 866 -28.62 -14.38 -14.61
CA ASN A 866 -30.05 -14.08 -14.55
C ASN A 866 -30.45 -13.18 -13.36
N GLY A 867 -29.47 -12.62 -12.63
CA GLY A 867 -29.69 -11.69 -11.52
C GLY A 867 -30.12 -12.36 -10.22
N ILE A 868 -29.83 -13.65 -10.06
CA ILE A 868 -30.14 -14.41 -8.86
C ILE A 868 -28.85 -14.61 -8.05
N LEU A 869 -28.85 -14.12 -6.82
CA LEU A 869 -27.83 -14.43 -5.82
C LEU A 869 -28.30 -15.63 -5.00
N ARG A 870 -27.53 -16.72 -5.04
CA ARG A 870 -27.82 -17.96 -4.30
C ARG A 870 -26.67 -18.26 -3.35
N PHE A 871 -26.98 -18.47 -2.08
CA PHE A 871 -26.03 -19.04 -1.11
C PHE A 871 -26.19 -20.55 -1.03
N ASN A 872 -25.13 -21.25 -0.65
CA ASN A 872 -25.15 -22.70 -0.41
C ASN A 872 -25.92 -23.02 0.87
N ASP A 873 -26.51 -24.22 0.93
CA ASP A 873 -27.30 -24.68 2.08
C ASP A 873 -26.46 -24.80 3.37
N MET A 874 -25.14 -24.97 3.24
CA MET A 874 -24.17 -24.83 4.33
C MET A 874 -23.13 -23.78 3.97
N ILE A 875 -22.93 -22.81 4.87
CA ILE A 875 -21.92 -21.76 4.75
C ILE A 875 -20.79 -22.12 5.70
N ASP A 876 -19.74 -22.74 5.16
CA ASP A 876 -18.49 -22.93 5.89
C ASP A 876 -17.74 -21.59 5.94
N MET A 877 -17.69 -20.97 7.13
CA MET A 877 -16.91 -19.76 7.41
C MET A 877 -15.55 -20.09 8.00
#